data_AF-A0A4Y8PQX8-F1
#
_entry.id   AF-A0A4Y8PQX8-F1
#
_cell.length_a   1.000
_cell.length_b   1.000
_cell.length_c   1.000
_cell.angle_alpha   90.00
_cell.angle_beta   90.00
_cell.angle_gamma   90.00
#
_symmetry.space_group_name_H-M   'P 1'
#
loop_
_entity.id
_entity.type
_entity.pdbx_description
1 polymer ?
#
loop_
_entity_poly.entity_id
_entity_poly.type
_entity_poly.pdbx_seq_one_letter_code
_entity_poly.pdbx_strand_id
1 'polypeptide(L)'
;MSKRIPKRRLATIALSVSLALGAALPAYAADAGAASPAVAVGSVALTGSSSFALKSIHVLPSASGKLATFTVTLRNGGSSELQFIDYWVRLKSKAGSQFSARLLPADKDKNRVAPGASMDITFYATVNDSTQLQDLVVQFIKWDFSQPNFERVLGEVAVPASYTDVAPAGGSALINVSGTDLSASIKKLVSNKNEKYYVPTVYLTLSNSGSHSVDLPAYLYAIRTKEGYLYPLEAKGAKDLTINPQESKDIQLSGSIPVSVSSDGWQLVITDTIADLKLNVPVGTFQLPAVTQESGGSIGKKYSFTSKSGVYNASLNGLYRLPWEDQDILTADLTLSNKGDESLPIPNLSGYFLLDGAVKVEAKLVQTAKVIGLGAGGSLNLQIAAKVPYTYEFSQIKLVLQEQESEAVTTDVLEFSGQSELQAIPFFSQGEAYTLPDTGRKTKYAVRRTATYPGKTSSVFVAQVEATNLEKRQTNLTHLVAHFRTADGSVFPASIAEVTSKISPSGQALLQVSAMLPKGLATDNMHLLLGEAVTDGKLTSGDSKADSYVKPVAFWLPQDTTAVKDKLLGVSIFPYTLSINRIGTSIDPSALTLKFNYELTRDSQMEVNNDGHKLVLVFEDGAGTKTFEKSYDYKDFDAANDENGDDGTKLRVGKHEEFKIAMNDADMIFKLQYLKNYTLSLYDEFQGQRKLLASQKLDWFITSD
;
A
#
# COMPACT_ATOMS: atom_id res chain seq x y z
N MET A 1 -37.63 -35.11 -60.87
CA MET A 1 -37.77 -36.47 -60.30
C MET A 1 -36.41 -37.14 -60.29
N SER A 2 -36.06 -37.75 -59.14
CA SER A 2 -35.05 -38.83 -58.93
C SER A 2 -33.61 -38.61 -59.43
N LYS A 3 -32.67 -38.22 -58.55
CA LYS A 3 -31.69 -39.10 -57.87
C LYS A 3 -30.92 -40.06 -58.79
N ARG A 4 -29.58 -39.91 -58.86
CA ARG A 4 -28.57 -40.90 -58.37
C ARG A 4 -27.11 -40.43 -58.60
N ILE A 5 -26.36 -40.40 -57.49
CA ILE A 5 -24.89 -40.44 -57.30
C ILE A 5 -24.44 -41.92 -57.54
N PRO A 6 -23.16 -42.37 -57.79
CA PRO A 6 -21.83 -41.85 -57.38
C PRO A 6 -20.60 -41.97 -58.33
N LYS A 7 -19.57 -41.17 -57.96
CA LYS A 7 -18.11 -41.43 -57.79
C LYS A 7 -17.35 -42.31 -58.80
N ARG A 8 -16.29 -41.73 -59.39
CA ARG A 8 -14.89 -42.18 -59.29
C ARG A 8 -13.90 -41.13 -59.79
N ARG A 9 -12.68 -41.18 -59.23
CA ARG A 9 -11.55 -40.23 -59.32
C ARG A 9 -10.89 -40.19 -60.72
N LEU A 10 -10.45 -39.01 -61.17
CA LEU A 10 -9.35 -38.74 -62.13
C LEU A 10 -8.72 -37.41 -61.67
N ALA A 11 -7.44 -37.33 -61.31
CA ALA A 11 -6.22 -37.43 -62.11
C ALA A 11 -5.89 -36.13 -62.89
N THR A 12 -4.95 -35.37 -62.29
CA THR A 12 -3.76 -34.72 -62.89
C THR A 12 -3.89 -33.58 -63.92
N ILE A 13 -3.32 -32.45 -63.48
CA ILE A 13 -2.42 -31.50 -64.17
C ILE A 13 -3.05 -30.65 -65.29
N ALA A 14 -3.17 -29.35 -65.01
CA ALA A 14 -2.58 -28.32 -65.86
C ALA A 14 -2.52 -26.96 -65.14
N LEU A 15 -1.50 -26.20 -65.54
CA LEU A 15 -1.50 -24.75 -65.72
C LEU A 15 -0.72 -23.89 -64.70
N SER A 16 0.61 -23.93 -64.88
CA SER A 16 1.44 -22.74 -64.89
C SER A 16 1.08 -21.85 -66.08
N VAL A 17 0.61 -20.61 -65.84
CA VAL A 17 1.04 -19.33 -66.46
C VAL A 17 0.26 -18.21 -65.78
N SER A 18 0.95 -17.46 -64.93
CA SER A 18 0.73 -16.01 -64.78
C SER A 18 1.85 -15.44 -63.91
N LEU A 19 2.99 -15.20 -64.56
CA LEU A 19 3.95 -14.20 -64.11
C LEU A 19 3.41 -12.81 -64.52
N ALA A 20 3.69 -11.85 -63.63
CA ALA A 20 3.80 -10.40 -63.84
C ALA A 20 2.72 -9.53 -63.18
N LEU A 21 3.24 -8.58 -62.40
CA LEU A 21 2.65 -7.38 -61.79
C LEU A 21 2.13 -7.54 -60.34
N GLY A 22 3.05 -7.32 -59.40
CA GLY A 22 2.75 -6.97 -58.02
C GLY A 22 4.03 -6.45 -57.35
N ALA A 23 4.07 -5.14 -57.09
CA ALA A 23 5.24 -4.39 -56.65
C ALA A 23 5.95 -4.99 -55.43
N ALA A 24 7.28 -5.08 -55.51
CA ALA A 24 8.14 -5.30 -54.35
C ALA A 24 8.12 -4.05 -53.48
N LEU A 25 7.34 -4.09 -52.40
CA LEU A 25 7.57 -3.21 -51.26
C LEU A 25 8.83 -3.72 -50.53
N PRO A 26 9.79 -2.85 -50.19
CA PRO A 26 10.89 -3.27 -49.33
C PRO A 26 10.29 -3.69 -47.99
N ALA A 27 10.45 -4.96 -47.65
CA ALA A 27 10.23 -5.41 -46.30
C ALA A 27 11.22 -4.65 -45.41
N TYR A 28 10.72 -3.70 -44.62
CA TYR A 28 11.45 -3.18 -43.49
C TYR A 28 11.66 -4.36 -42.54
N ALA A 29 12.85 -4.97 -42.62
CA ALA A 29 13.37 -5.74 -41.51
C ALA A 29 13.39 -4.81 -40.31
N ALA A 30 12.60 -5.15 -39.29
CA ALA A 30 12.78 -4.55 -37.98
C ALA A 30 14.24 -4.73 -37.60
N ASP A 31 14.91 -3.63 -37.35
CA ASP A 31 16.30 -3.56 -36.90
C ASP A 31 16.40 -4.35 -35.59
N ALA A 32 16.71 -5.64 -35.72
CA ALA A 32 17.19 -6.44 -34.61
C ALA A 32 18.51 -5.81 -34.23
N GLY A 33 18.47 -4.96 -33.19
CA GLY A 33 19.63 -4.25 -32.68
C GLY A 33 20.84 -5.18 -32.70
N ALA A 34 21.78 -4.86 -33.57
CA ALA A 34 22.91 -5.72 -33.87
C ALA A 34 23.60 -6.06 -32.54
N ALA A 35 23.52 -7.34 -32.14
CA ALA A 35 24.42 -7.87 -31.14
C ALA A 35 25.83 -7.52 -31.60
N SER A 36 26.54 -6.68 -30.85
CA SER A 36 27.91 -6.34 -31.19
C SER A 36 28.70 -7.64 -31.23
N PRO A 37 29.22 -8.10 -32.38
CA PRO A 37 30.05 -9.28 -32.40
C PRO A 37 31.23 -9.00 -31.47
N ALA A 38 31.53 -9.93 -30.57
CA ALA A 38 32.72 -9.86 -29.75
C ALA A 38 33.94 -9.83 -30.68
N VAL A 39 34.41 -8.63 -31.01
CA VAL A 39 35.63 -8.42 -31.79
C VAL A 39 36.75 -8.99 -30.94
N ALA A 40 37.46 -10.00 -31.46
CA ALA A 40 38.62 -10.54 -30.78
C ALA A 40 39.56 -9.38 -30.41
N VAL A 41 40.02 -9.36 -29.16
CA VAL A 41 40.90 -8.32 -28.58
C VAL A 41 42.15 -8.12 -29.45
N GLY A 42 42.63 -9.20 -30.05
CA GLY A 42 43.67 -9.21 -31.07
C GLY A 42 44.00 -10.65 -31.48
N SER A 43 44.86 -10.81 -32.48
CA SER A 43 45.28 -12.12 -32.97
C SER A 43 46.76 -12.18 -33.35
N VAL A 44 47.30 -13.39 -33.35
CA VAL A 44 48.69 -13.73 -33.71
C VAL A 44 48.66 -14.89 -34.71
N ALA A 45 49.40 -14.72 -35.81
CA ALA A 45 49.57 -15.79 -36.80
C ALA A 45 50.52 -16.88 -36.28
N LEU A 46 50.20 -18.14 -36.59
CA LEU A 46 51.00 -19.29 -36.19
C LEU A 46 51.94 -19.74 -37.31
N THR A 47 51.40 -20.51 -38.25
CA THR A 47 52.05 -21.03 -39.45
C THR A 47 50.97 -21.26 -40.50
N GLY A 48 51.21 -20.84 -41.74
CA GLY A 48 50.19 -20.88 -42.80
C GLY A 48 48.99 -19.98 -42.47
N SER A 49 47.78 -20.50 -42.66
CA SER A 49 46.49 -19.84 -42.40
C SER A 49 45.95 -20.02 -40.97
N SER A 50 46.73 -20.61 -40.05
CA SER A 50 46.34 -20.83 -38.65
C SER A 50 46.68 -19.64 -37.74
N SER A 51 45.88 -19.41 -36.71
CA SER A 51 46.04 -18.26 -35.79
C SER A 51 45.55 -18.54 -34.38
N PHE A 52 46.12 -17.82 -33.42
CA PHE A 52 45.52 -17.61 -32.10
C PHE A 52 44.83 -16.25 -32.06
N ALA A 53 43.63 -16.19 -31.49
CA ALA A 53 42.93 -14.94 -31.21
C ALA A 53 42.59 -14.87 -29.72
N LEU A 54 42.91 -13.74 -29.07
CA LEU A 54 42.40 -13.45 -27.74
C LEU A 54 40.94 -13.03 -27.89
N LYS A 55 40.00 -13.90 -27.53
CA LYS A 55 38.56 -13.68 -27.71
C LYS A 55 38.01 -12.74 -26.64
N SER A 56 38.35 -12.99 -25.38
CA SER A 56 37.96 -12.16 -24.25
C SER A 56 38.98 -12.25 -23.12
N ILE A 57 38.99 -11.23 -22.28
CA ILE A 57 39.74 -11.17 -21.03
C ILE A 57 38.96 -10.34 -20.01
N HIS A 58 38.94 -10.82 -18.78
CA HIS A 58 38.18 -10.28 -17.66
C HIS A 58 39.07 -10.21 -16.44
N VAL A 59 38.83 -9.24 -15.57
CA VAL A 59 39.53 -9.11 -14.29
C VAL A 59 38.52 -8.88 -13.16
N LEU A 60 38.53 -9.76 -12.16
CA LEU A 60 37.71 -9.63 -10.95
C LEU A 60 38.57 -9.54 -9.69
N PRO A 61 38.18 -8.74 -8.69
CA PRO A 61 38.75 -8.80 -7.34
C PRO A 61 38.59 -10.20 -6.72
N SER A 62 39.59 -10.62 -5.94
CA SER A 62 39.64 -11.90 -5.24
C SER A 62 40.34 -11.74 -3.88
N ALA A 63 40.18 -12.72 -2.98
CA ALA A 63 40.82 -12.69 -1.66
C ALA A 63 42.36 -12.69 -1.70
N SER A 64 42.95 -13.12 -2.82
CA SER A 64 44.41 -13.25 -3.02
C SER A 64 44.98 -12.32 -4.09
N GLY A 65 44.26 -11.25 -4.43
CA GLY A 65 44.64 -10.31 -5.48
C GLY A 65 43.49 -10.03 -6.42
N LYS A 66 43.76 -10.04 -7.72
CA LYS A 66 42.74 -10.07 -8.78
C LYS A 66 42.84 -11.38 -9.57
N LEU A 67 41.70 -11.90 -10.00
CA LEU A 67 41.60 -13.05 -10.89
C LEU A 67 41.45 -12.53 -12.32
N ALA A 68 42.43 -12.79 -13.17
CA ALA A 68 42.30 -12.62 -14.61
C ALA A 68 41.79 -13.93 -15.22
N THR A 69 40.73 -13.85 -16.04
CA THR A 69 40.23 -14.98 -16.84
C THR A 69 40.19 -14.57 -18.29
N PHE A 70 40.71 -15.38 -19.19
CA PHE A 70 40.74 -15.06 -20.61
C PHE A 70 40.54 -16.29 -21.49
N THR A 71 39.86 -16.08 -22.61
CA THR A 71 39.57 -17.13 -23.60
C THR A 71 40.35 -16.86 -24.87
N VAL A 72 41.01 -17.90 -25.36
CA VAL A 72 41.78 -17.90 -26.60
C VAL A 72 41.11 -18.82 -27.59
N THR A 73 40.90 -18.34 -28.81
CA THR A 73 40.46 -19.16 -29.94
C THR A 73 41.67 -19.59 -30.75
N LEU A 74 41.90 -20.90 -30.84
CA LEU A 74 42.85 -21.49 -31.79
C LEU A 74 42.11 -21.86 -33.07
N ARG A 75 42.46 -21.22 -34.19
CA ARG A 75 41.93 -21.53 -35.52
C ARG A 75 42.96 -22.31 -36.33
N ASN A 76 42.60 -23.51 -36.77
CA ASN A 76 43.41 -24.30 -37.68
C ASN A 76 42.99 -24.05 -39.14
N GLY A 77 43.74 -23.21 -39.84
CA GLY A 77 43.51 -22.96 -41.27
C GLY A 77 44.21 -23.95 -42.20
N GLY A 78 45.03 -24.85 -41.66
CA GLY A 78 45.82 -25.82 -42.43
C GLY A 78 45.04 -27.06 -42.87
N SER A 79 45.73 -27.97 -43.53
CA SER A 79 45.19 -29.25 -44.02
C SER A 79 45.44 -30.45 -43.09
N SER A 80 46.18 -30.25 -41.99
CA SER A 80 46.49 -31.28 -40.99
C SER A 80 45.97 -30.89 -39.62
N GLU A 81 45.74 -31.86 -38.74
CA GLU A 81 45.35 -31.61 -37.35
C GLU A 81 46.42 -30.80 -36.61
N LEU A 82 45.96 -29.88 -35.76
CA LEU A 82 46.80 -29.02 -34.93
C LEU A 82 46.72 -29.49 -33.47
N GLN A 83 47.85 -29.85 -32.87
CA GLN A 83 47.93 -30.26 -31.47
C GLN A 83 48.11 -29.02 -30.59
N PHE A 84 47.21 -28.79 -29.63
CA PHE A 84 47.32 -27.65 -28.73
C PHE A 84 48.47 -27.81 -27.72
N ILE A 85 48.83 -29.05 -27.35
CA ILE A 85 49.94 -29.35 -26.42
C ILE A 85 51.31 -28.84 -26.90
N ASP A 86 51.46 -28.58 -28.20
CA ASP A 86 52.66 -27.94 -28.76
C ASP A 86 52.74 -26.45 -28.43
N TYR A 87 51.68 -25.87 -27.86
CA TYR A 87 51.52 -24.45 -27.59
C TYR A 87 51.15 -24.21 -26.14
N TRP A 88 51.47 -23.02 -25.66
CA TRP A 88 51.00 -22.55 -24.37
C TRP A 88 50.95 -21.01 -24.34
N VAL A 89 50.32 -20.48 -23.30
CA VAL A 89 50.09 -19.03 -23.14
C VAL A 89 50.72 -18.53 -21.85
N ARG A 90 51.32 -17.34 -21.90
CA ARG A 90 51.87 -16.64 -20.74
C ARG A 90 51.13 -15.32 -20.58
N LEU A 91 50.60 -15.07 -19.39
CA LEU A 91 50.03 -13.76 -19.04
C LEU A 91 51.11 -12.89 -18.41
N LYS A 92 51.24 -11.65 -18.86
CA LYS A 92 52.18 -10.67 -18.28
C LYS A 92 51.56 -9.29 -18.20
N SER A 93 52.15 -8.40 -17.40
CA SER A 93 51.84 -6.98 -17.44
C SER A 93 52.69 -6.26 -18.48
N LYS A 94 52.25 -5.08 -18.94
CA LYS A 94 53.05 -4.16 -19.78
C LYS A 94 54.35 -3.72 -19.10
N ALA A 95 54.40 -3.77 -17.76
CA ALA A 95 55.59 -3.52 -16.96
C ALA A 95 56.54 -4.74 -16.86
N GLY A 96 56.15 -5.91 -17.40
CA GLY A 96 56.99 -7.10 -17.50
C GLY A 96 56.80 -8.15 -16.40
N SER A 97 55.91 -7.92 -15.42
CA SER A 97 55.57 -8.94 -14.41
C SER A 97 54.86 -10.12 -15.06
N GLN A 98 55.29 -11.34 -14.76
CA GLN A 98 54.68 -12.57 -15.31
C GLN A 98 53.71 -13.19 -14.32
N PHE A 99 52.62 -13.74 -14.83
CA PHE A 99 51.56 -14.40 -14.06
C PHE A 99 51.35 -15.83 -14.56
N SER A 100 51.19 -16.77 -13.63
CA SER A 100 51.00 -18.19 -13.96
C SER A 100 49.58 -18.42 -14.48
N ALA A 101 49.43 -18.46 -15.81
CA ALA A 101 48.19 -18.86 -16.47
C ALA A 101 47.97 -20.38 -16.34
N ARG A 102 46.75 -20.78 -15.99
CA ARG A 102 46.33 -22.18 -15.85
C ARG A 102 45.05 -22.39 -16.63
N LEU A 103 44.90 -23.57 -17.21
CA LEU A 103 43.74 -23.94 -18.00
C LEU A 103 42.55 -24.27 -17.08
N LEU A 104 41.33 -23.89 -17.46
CA LEU A 104 40.14 -24.28 -16.70
C LEU A 104 39.88 -25.80 -16.82
N PRO A 105 39.40 -26.48 -15.76
CA PRO A 105 39.21 -27.93 -15.76
C PRO A 105 38.30 -28.43 -16.90
N ALA A 106 37.30 -27.64 -17.29
CA ALA A 106 36.39 -27.95 -18.39
C ALA A 106 37.08 -28.07 -19.76
N ASP A 107 38.26 -27.46 -19.92
CA ASP A 107 38.99 -27.41 -21.17
C ASP A 107 40.15 -28.42 -21.21
N LYS A 108 40.41 -29.18 -20.14
CA LYS A 108 41.62 -30.01 -19.99
C LYS A 108 41.83 -31.02 -21.11
N ASP A 109 40.75 -31.49 -21.71
CA ASP A 109 40.75 -32.51 -22.76
C ASP A 109 40.77 -31.88 -24.18
N LYS A 110 40.72 -30.55 -24.28
CA LYS A 110 40.78 -29.79 -25.54
C LYS A 110 42.21 -29.70 -26.06
N ASN A 111 42.66 -30.76 -26.75
CA ASN A 111 44.04 -30.83 -27.22
C ASN A 111 44.21 -30.93 -28.75
N ARG A 112 43.13 -31.10 -29.51
CA ARG A 112 43.19 -31.35 -30.97
C ARG A 112 42.24 -30.44 -31.73
N VAL A 113 42.75 -29.74 -32.73
CA VAL A 113 41.95 -28.88 -33.61
C VAL A 113 42.03 -29.42 -35.04
N ALA A 114 40.91 -29.97 -35.53
CA ALA A 114 40.80 -30.50 -36.88
C ALA A 114 41.05 -29.43 -37.96
N PRO A 115 41.46 -29.82 -39.19
CA PRO A 115 41.58 -28.89 -40.33
C PRO A 115 40.32 -28.04 -40.53
N GLY A 116 40.48 -26.73 -40.67
CA GLY A 116 39.38 -25.77 -40.85
C GLY A 116 38.59 -25.43 -39.58
N ALA A 117 38.81 -26.15 -38.47
CA ALA A 117 38.07 -25.95 -37.23
C ALA A 117 38.68 -24.83 -36.36
N SER A 118 37.92 -24.43 -35.34
CA SER A 118 38.37 -23.53 -34.27
C SER A 118 38.02 -24.13 -32.92
N MET A 119 38.82 -23.81 -31.89
CA MET A 119 38.63 -24.31 -30.54
C MET A 119 38.89 -23.18 -29.54
N ASP A 120 37.94 -22.96 -28.64
CA ASP A 120 38.05 -22.00 -27.55
C ASP A 120 38.63 -22.68 -26.30
N ILE A 121 39.63 -22.04 -25.70
CA ILE A 121 40.36 -22.51 -24.52
C ILE A 121 40.44 -21.37 -23.52
N THR A 122 40.02 -21.62 -22.29
CA THR A 122 39.91 -20.62 -21.24
C THR A 122 40.96 -20.85 -20.15
N PHE A 123 41.62 -19.76 -19.79
CA PHE A 123 42.67 -19.71 -18.79
C PHE A 123 42.29 -18.79 -17.65
N TYR A 124 42.88 -19.04 -16.49
CA TYR A 124 42.83 -18.16 -15.33
C TYR A 124 44.22 -17.92 -14.76
N ALA A 125 44.44 -16.75 -14.16
CA ALA A 125 45.67 -16.39 -13.47
C ALA A 125 45.38 -15.43 -12.32
N THR A 126 46.07 -15.58 -11.19
CA THR A 126 46.06 -14.56 -10.15
C THR A 126 47.06 -13.45 -10.52
N VAL A 127 46.61 -12.21 -10.48
CA VAL A 127 47.40 -11.00 -10.75
C VAL A 127 47.38 -10.07 -9.54
N ASN A 128 48.35 -9.17 -9.46
CA ASN A 128 48.48 -8.23 -8.35
C ASN A 128 47.27 -7.26 -8.28
N ASP A 129 46.96 -6.74 -7.09
CA ASP A 129 45.85 -5.79 -6.87
C ASP A 129 46.01 -4.50 -7.67
N SER A 130 47.25 -4.05 -7.92
CA SER A 130 47.53 -2.86 -8.71
C SER A 130 47.30 -3.07 -10.21
N THR A 131 47.28 -4.32 -10.70
CA THR A 131 47.15 -4.64 -12.12
C THR A 131 45.74 -4.32 -12.60
N GLN A 132 45.63 -3.51 -13.65
CA GLN A 132 44.38 -3.21 -14.33
C GLN A 132 44.23 -4.09 -15.58
N LEU A 133 42.99 -4.20 -16.09
CA LEU A 133 42.69 -4.94 -17.32
C LEU A 133 43.59 -4.49 -18.49
N GLN A 134 43.77 -3.18 -18.65
CA GLN A 134 44.56 -2.60 -19.73
C GLN A 134 46.07 -2.78 -19.57
N ASP A 135 46.54 -3.25 -18.43
CA ASP A 135 47.96 -3.56 -18.23
C ASP A 135 48.33 -4.94 -18.75
N LEU A 136 47.35 -5.79 -19.08
CA LEU A 136 47.58 -7.19 -19.41
C LEU A 136 48.02 -7.38 -20.87
N VAL A 137 48.89 -8.37 -21.05
CA VAL A 137 49.39 -8.84 -22.33
C VAL A 137 49.41 -10.36 -22.31
N VAL A 138 48.79 -10.98 -23.32
CA VAL A 138 48.82 -12.44 -23.52
C VAL A 138 49.88 -12.76 -24.57
N GLN A 139 50.90 -13.51 -24.16
CA GLN A 139 51.96 -13.99 -25.03
C GLN A 139 51.67 -15.43 -25.46
N PHE A 140 51.76 -15.69 -26.77
CA PHE A 140 51.55 -17.01 -27.38
C PHE A 140 52.90 -17.65 -27.70
N ILE A 141 53.09 -18.88 -27.24
CA ILE A 141 54.39 -19.56 -27.27
C ILE A 141 54.20 -20.96 -27.86
N LYS A 142 55.18 -21.41 -28.64
CA LYS A 142 55.28 -22.79 -29.14
C LYS A 142 56.49 -23.46 -28.49
N TRP A 143 56.36 -24.73 -28.13
CA TRP A 143 57.49 -25.57 -27.76
C TRP A 143 58.43 -25.75 -28.96
N ASP A 144 59.69 -25.35 -28.79
CA ASP A 144 60.74 -25.47 -29.80
C ASP A 144 62.04 -25.90 -29.12
N PHE A 145 62.32 -27.21 -29.19
CA PHE A 145 63.48 -27.81 -28.54
C PHE A 145 64.83 -27.33 -29.11
N SER A 146 64.83 -26.55 -30.20
CA SER A 146 66.02 -25.92 -30.75
C SER A 146 66.35 -24.56 -30.13
N GLN A 147 65.44 -23.97 -29.34
CA GLN A 147 65.59 -22.65 -28.72
C GLN A 147 66.04 -22.75 -27.25
N PRO A 148 66.68 -21.70 -26.70
CA PRO A 148 66.88 -21.56 -25.25
C PRO A 148 65.55 -21.67 -24.50
N ASN A 149 65.55 -22.38 -23.37
CA ASN A 149 64.35 -22.68 -22.58
C ASN A 149 63.26 -23.46 -23.33
N PHE A 150 63.57 -23.99 -24.52
CA PHE A 150 62.68 -24.72 -25.39
C PHE A 150 61.43 -23.93 -25.85
N GLU A 151 61.49 -22.60 -25.84
CA GLU A 151 60.35 -21.73 -26.13
C GLU A 151 60.59 -20.86 -27.36
N ARG A 152 59.61 -20.83 -28.28
CA ARG A 152 59.54 -19.84 -29.35
C ARG A 152 58.31 -18.96 -29.16
N VAL A 153 58.52 -17.67 -28.93
CA VAL A 153 57.44 -16.67 -28.89
C VAL A 153 56.91 -16.45 -30.30
N LEU A 154 55.61 -16.63 -30.48
CA LEU A 154 54.92 -16.49 -31.76
C LEU A 154 54.37 -15.07 -31.94
N GLY A 155 54.03 -14.42 -30.84
CA GLY A 155 53.54 -13.06 -30.80
C GLY A 155 52.81 -12.77 -29.49
N GLU A 156 52.30 -11.55 -29.37
CA GLU A 156 51.65 -11.05 -28.17
C GLU A 156 50.43 -10.21 -28.52
N VAL A 157 49.39 -10.30 -27.69
CA VAL A 157 48.22 -9.44 -27.76
C VAL A 157 48.14 -8.65 -26.46
N ALA A 158 48.43 -7.34 -26.56
CA ALA A 158 48.21 -6.41 -25.47
C ALA A 158 46.74 -5.99 -25.45
N VAL A 159 46.13 -5.89 -24.26
CA VAL A 159 44.76 -5.39 -24.15
C VAL A 159 44.73 -3.90 -24.56
N PRO A 160 43.94 -3.52 -25.59
CA PRO A 160 43.83 -2.15 -26.06
C PRO A 160 43.15 -1.26 -25.02
N ALA A 161 43.50 0.03 -24.97
CA ALA A 161 42.88 0.99 -24.05
C ALA A 161 41.36 1.13 -24.24
N SER A 162 40.84 0.80 -25.44
CA SER A 162 39.41 0.83 -25.78
C SER A 162 38.65 -0.45 -25.43
N TYR A 163 39.35 -1.54 -25.08
CA TYR A 163 38.69 -2.80 -24.73
C TYR A 163 38.06 -2.70 -23.35
N THR A 164 36.82 -3.14 -23.21
CA THR A 164 36.12 -3.25 -21.93
C THR A 164 35.39 -4.57 -21.89
N ASP A 165 35.38 -5.20 -20.72
CA ASP A 165 34.59 -6.39 -20.46
C ASP A 165 33.20 -6.08 -19.88
N VAL A 166 32.84 -4.80 -19.85
CA VAL A 166 31.59 -4.27 -19.32
C VAL A 166 30.70 -3.88 -20.49
N ALA A 167 29.57 -4.56 -20.65
CA ALA A 167 28.54 -4.16 -21.59
C ALA A 167 27.96 -2.80 -21.19
N PRO A 168 27.81 -1.84 -22.13
CA PRO A 168 27.30 -0.51 -21.83
C PRO A 168 25.84 -0.55 -21.36
N ALA A 169 25.40 0.50 -20.66
CA ALA A 169 24.02 0.61 -20.19
C ALA A 169 23.04 0.56 -21.38
N GLY A 170 22.01 -0.28 -21.28
CA GLY A 170 21.07 -0.56 -22.36
C GLY A 170 21.59 -1.52 -23.45
N GLY A 171 22.86 -1.92 -23.39
CA GLY A 171 23.44 -2.97 -24.23
C GLY A 171 23.14 -4.38 -23.73
N SER A 172 23.49 -5.37 -24.55
CA SER A 172 23.43 -6.79 -24.20
C SER A 172 24.81 -7.45 -24.26
N ALA A 173 24.99 -8.53 -23.51
CA ALA A 173 26.16 -9.41 -23.57
C ALA A 173 25.71 -10.85 -23.81
N LEU A 174 26.54 -11.63 -24.50
CA LEU A 174 26.29 -13.06 -24.66
C LEU A 174 26.94 -13.83 -23.50
N ILE A 175 26.15 -14.68 -22.84
CA ILE A 175 26.57 -15.58 -21.78
C ILE A 175 26.43 -17.01 -22.33
N ASN A 176 27.55 -17.73 -22.45
CA ASN A 176 27.50 -19.12 -22.90
C ASN A 176 27.12 -20.05 -21.74
N VAL A 177 26.06 -20.82 -21.92
CA VAL A 177 25.54 -21.78 -20.95
C VAL A 177 25.47 -23.15 -21.61
N SER A 178 26.33 -24.07 -21.19
CA SER A 178 26.39 -25.43 -21.73
C SER A 178 26.47 -25.48 -23.27
N GLY A 179 27.19 -24.53 -23.88
CA GLY A 179 27.35 -24.43 -25.33
C GLY A 179 26.25 -23.64 -26.06
N THR A 180 25.25 -23.11 -25.37
CA THR A 180 24.22 -22.24 -25.94
C THR A 180 24.42 -20.80 -25.49
N ASP A 181 24.39 -19.85 -26.41
CA ASP A 181 24.53 -18.42 -26.09
C ASP A 181 23.18 -17.81 -25.66
N LEU A 182 23.12 -17.31 -24.43
CA LEU A 182 22.03 -16.49 -23.93
C LEU A 182 22.39 -15.01 -24.08
N SER A 183 21.49 -14.22 -24.65
CA SER A 183 21.61 -12.76 -24.63
C SER A 183 21.08 -12.22 -23.31
N ALA A 184 21.95 -11.57 -22.55
CA ALA A 184 21.63 -10.97 -21.26
C ALA A 184 21.65 -9.43 -21.38
N SER A 185 20.68 -8.75 -20.80
CA SER A 185 20.58 -7.28 -20.81
C SER A 185 19.90 -6.74 -19.57
N ILE A 186 20.19 -5.50 -19.18
CA ILE A 186 19.54 -4.85 -18.03
C ILE A 186 18.33 -4.05 -18.52
N LYS A 187 17.14 -4.49 -18.11
CA LYS A 187 15.87 -3.84 -18.44
C LYS A 187 15.71 -2.51 -17.70
N LYS A 188 16.02 -2.49 -16.40
CA LYS A 188 16.01 -1.29 -15.56
C LYS A 188 16.75 -1.49 -14.24
N LEU A 189 17.18 -0.38 -13.65
CA LEU A 189 17.62 -0.27 -12.26
C LEU A 189 16.59 0.55 -11.47
N VAL A 190 16.13 -0.01 -10.36
CA VAL A 190 15.44 0.72 -9.29
C VAL A 190 16.38 0.74 -8.10
N SER A 191 16.58 1.88 -7.46
CA SER A 191 17.42 1.96 -6.27
C SER A 191 16.76 2.90 -5.29
N ASN A 192 16.39 2.35 -4.14
CA ASN A 192 15.95 3.14 -3.00
C ASN A 192 17.15 3.44 -2.10
N LYS A 193 17.01 4.42 -1.23
CA LYS A 193 18.02 4.80 -0.23
C LYS A 193 17.33 4.95 1.12
N ASN A 194 17.93 4.39 2.16
CA ASN A 194 17.65 4.73 3.55
C ASN A 194 18.89 5.37 4.20
N GLU A 195 18.85 5.67 5.51
CA GLU A 195 19.98 6.32 6.20
C GLU A 195 21.29 5.52 6.18
N LYS A 196 21.24 4.20 6.05
CA LYS A 196 22.42 3.31 6.15
C LYS A 196 22.81 2.66 4.84
N TYR A 197 21.85 2.37 3.96
CA TYR A 197 22.03 1.57 2.77
C TYR A 197 21.31 2.15 1.55
N TYR A 198 21.92 2.01 0.39
CA TYR A 198 21.22 1.90 -0.86
C TYR A 198 20.65 0.48 -1.01
N VAL A 199 19.45 0.38 -1.58
CA VAL A 199 18.72 -0.87 -1.82
C VAL A 199 18.46 -1.00 -3.32
N PRO A 200 19.46 -1.41 -4.11
CA PRO A 200 19.30 -1.62 -5.56
C PRO A 200 18.48 -2.88 -5.86
N THR A 201 17.64 -2.78 -6.89
CA THR A 201 16.96 -3.88 -7.56
C THR A 201 17.22 -3.76 -9.07
N VAL A 202 17.99 -4.71 -9.61
CA VAL A 202 18.32 -4.82 -11.03
C VAL A 202 17.39 -5.83 -11.68
N TYR A 203 16.76 -5.43 -12.78
CA TYR A 203 15.94 -6.33 -13.61
C TYR A 203 16.79 -6.80 -14.79
N LEU A 204 17.21 -8.06 -14.74
CA LEU A 204 18.04 -8.71 -15.76
C LEU A 204 17.14 -9.54 -16.66
N THR A 205 17.18 -9.28 -17.96
CA THR A 205 16.48 -10.07 -18.98
C THR A 205 17.47 -11.02 -19.64
N LEU A 206 17.12 -12.31 -19.66
CA LEU A 206 17.86 -13.37 -20.34
C LEU A 206 17.02 -13.89 -21.50
N SER A 207 17.60 -13.90 -22.70
CA SER A 207 16.93 -14.32 -23.94
C SER A 207 17.70 -15.46 -24.59
N ASN A 208 17.01 -16.55 -24.91
CA ASN A 208 17.63 -17.71 -25.56
C ASN A 208 17.46 -17.59 -27.08
N SER A 209 18.53 -17.19 -27.77
CA SER A 209 18.60 -17.15 -29.23
C SER A 209 18.98 -18.49 -29.87
N GLY A 210 19.23 -19.53 -29.06
CA GLY A 210 19.59 -20.87 -29.52
C GLY A 210 18.39 -21.71 -29.96
N SER A 211 18.69 -22.91 -30.48
CA SER A 211 17.69 -23.89 -30.95
C SER A 211 17.27 -24.91 -29.89
N HIS A 212 17.86 -24.85 -28.69
CA HIS A 212 17.60 -25.79 -27.59
C HIS A 212 17.27 -25.04 -26.30
N SER A 213 16.53 -25.70 -25.42
CA SER A 213 16.23 -25.16 -24.09
C SER A 213 17.49 -25.18 -23.22
N VAL A 214 17.60 -24.20 -22.32
CA VAL A 214 18.76 -24.01 -21.45
C VAL A 214 18.30 -23.91 -20.01
N ASP A 215 18.87 -24.75 -19.15
CA ASP A 215 18.72 -24.64 -17.71
C ASP A 215 19.77 -23.67 -17.17
N LEU A 216 19.32 -22.64 -16.45
CA LEU A 216 20.20 -21.62 -15.91
C LEU A 216 21.02 -22.19 -14.73
N PRO A 217 22.36 -22.12 -14.77
CA PRO A 217 23.19 -22.51 -13.64
C PRO A 217 22.94 -21.64 -12.41
N ALA A 218 23.42 -22.11 -11.26
CA ALA A 218 23.40 -21.35 -10.01
C ALA A 218 24.45 -20.22 -10.02
N TYR A 219 24.28 -19.24 -10.91
CA TYR A 219 25.13 -18.06 -10.98
C TYR A 219 25.04 -17.21 -9.71
N LEU A 220 26.16 -16.58 -9.38
CA LEU A 220 26.22 -15.55 -8.35
C LEU A 220 26.15 -14.18 -9.01
N TYR A 221 25.44 -13.27 -8.36
CA TYR A 221 25.22 -11.91 -8.82
C TYR A 221 25.78 -10.93 -7.80
N ALA A 222 26.47 -9.89 -8.24
CA ALA A 222 26.99 -8.87 -7.35
C ALA A 222 27.02 -7.49 -8.02
N ILE A 223 26.94 -6.43 -7.24
CA ILE A 223 27.29 -5.08 -7.69
C ILE A 223 28.75 -4.82 -7.41
N ARG A 224 29.51 -4.50 -8.45
CA ARG A 224 30.86 -3.98 -8.38
C ARG A 224 30.83 -2.45 -8.34
N THR A 225 31.44 -1.90 -7.30
CA THR A 225 31.62 -0.45 -7.12
C THR A 225 32.86 0.03 -7.88
N LYS A 226 33.00 1.35 -8.04
CA LYS A 226 34.17 1.96 -8.72
C LYS A 226 35.48 1.62 -7.99
N GLU A 227 35.42 1.47 -6.68
CA GLU A 227 36.53 1.08 -5.80
C GLU A 227 36.85 -0.42 -5.89
N GLY A 228 36.02 -1.22 -6.56
CA GLY A 228 36.21 -2.65 -6.75
C GLY A 228 35.55 -3.54 -5.68
N TYR A 229 34.81 -2.98 -4.73
CA TYR A 229 34.04 -3.82 -3.78
C TYR A 229 32.91 -4.55 -4.50
N LEU A 230 32.69 -5.81 -4.11
CA LEU A 230 31.61 -6.66 -4.59
C LEU A 230 30.55 -6.84 -3.50
N TYR A 231 29.34 -6.37 -3.76
CA TYR A 231 28.18 -6.55 -2.90
C TYR A 231 27.25 -7.61 -3.49
N PRO A 232 27.02 -8.75 -2.81
CA PRO A 232 26.19 -9.82 -3.35
C PRO A 232 24.74 -9.36 -3.53
N LEU A 233 24.09 -9.89 -4.57
CA LEU A 233 22.67 -9.74 -4.83
C LEU A 233 21.98 -11.10 -4.73
N GLU A 234 20.77 -11.10 -4.17
CA GLU A 234 19.87 -12.24 -4.20
C GLU A 234 19.06 -12.24 -5.50
N ALA A 235 18.95 -13.41 -6.12
CA ALA A 235 18.24 -13.58 -7.39
C ALA A 235 16.88 -14.25 -7.20
N LYS A 236 15.80 -13.49 -7.42
CA LYS A 236 14.43 -14.02 -7.45
C LYS A 236 14.05 -14.41 -8.88
N GLY A 237 13.53 -15.64 -9.02
CA GLY A 237 13.13 -16.21 -10.30
C GLY A 237 14.26 -16.88 -11.10
N ALA A 238 15.47 -16.97 -10.54
CA ALA A 238 16.60 -17.63 -11.19
C ALA A 238 16.73 -19.13 -10.85
N LYS A 239 16.18 -19.57 -9.71
CA LYS A 239 16.28 -20.96 -9.25
C LYS A 239 15.46 -21.88 -10.15
N ASP A 240 16.08 -22.98 -10.60
CA ASP A 240 15.48 -23.99 -11.47
C ASP A 240 14.87 -23.39 -12.76
N LEU A 241 15.45 -22.29 -13.24
CA LEU A 241 14.93 -21.55 -14.39
C LEU A 241 15.37 -22.20 -15.70
N THR A 242 14.40 -22.68 -16.47
CA THR A 242 14.60 -23.13 -17.85
C THR A 242 14.13 -22.05 -18.83
N ILE A 243 14.94 -21.76 -19.85
CA ILE A 243 14.62 -20.79 -20.91
C ILE A 243 14.55 -21.52 -22.25
N ASN A 244 13.35 -21.62 -22.82
CA ASN A 244 13.14 -22.31 -24.09
C ASN A 244 13.69 -21.51 -25.29
N PRO A 245 13.86 -22.15 -26.46
CA PRO A 245 14.26 -21.44 -27.69
C PRO A 245 13.34 -20.25 -27.98
N GLN A 246 13.94 -19.10 -28.31
CA GLN A 246 13.25 -17.83 -28.59
C GLN A 246 12.44 -17.26 -27.42
N GLU A 247 12.60 -17.79 -26.20
CA GLU A 247 11.98 -17.28 -25.00
C GLU A 247 12.87 -16.23 -24.33
N SER A 248 12.23 -15.29 -23.63
CA SER A 248 12.91 -14.33 -22.75
C SER A 248 12.32 -14.41 -21.34
N LYS A 249 13.18 -14.41 -20.32
CA LYS A 249 12.81 -14.43 -18.92
C LYS A 249 13.46 -13.26 -18.19
N ASP A 250 12.69 -12.63 -17.30
CA ASP A 250 13.18 -11.57 -16.42
C ASP A 250 13.48 -12.16 -15.04
N ILE A 251 14.67 -11.90 -14.51
CA ILE A 251 15.05 -12.20 -13.13
C ILE A 251 15.32 -10.91 -12.36
N GLN A 252 14.97 -10.92 -11.07
CA GLN A 252 15.11 -9.74 -10.20
C GLN A 252 16.28 -9.98 -9.26
N LEU A 253 17.22 -9.03 -9.25
CA LEU A 253 18.43 -9.10 -8.42
C LEU A 253 18.38 -7.96 -7.39
N SER A 254 18.34 -8.29 -6.10
CA SER A 254 18.22 -7.30 -5.02
C SER A 254 19.33 -7.44 -3.99
N GLY A 255 19.77 -6.33 -3.39
CA GLY A 255 20.76 -6.35 -2.31
C GLY A 255 20.84 -5.03 -1.57
N SER A 256 21.84 -4.92 -0.70
CA SER A 256 22.09 -3.72 0.12
C SER A 256 23.55 -3.28 0.04
N ILE A 257 23.76 -1.98 -0.13
CA ILE A 257 25.10 -1.37 -0.25
C ILE A 257 25.18 -0.19 0.72
N PRO A 258 26.18 -0.09 1.61
CA PRO A 258 26.27 1.03 2.56
C PRO A 258 26.30 2.39 1.86
N VAL A 259 25.60 3.40 2.41
CA VAL A 259 25.58 4.75 1.83
C VAL A 259 26.93 5.47 1.90
N SER A 260 27.87 4.96 2.72
CA SER A 260 29.26 5.41 2.75
C SER A 260 30.03 5.07 1.48
N VAL A 261 29.51 4.18 0.64
CA VAL A 261 30.08 3.82 -0.66
C VAL A 261 29.34 4.57 -1.76
N SER A 262 30.08 5.16 -2.71
CA SER A 262 29.47 5.92 -3.80
C SER A 262 28.55 5.05 -4.64
N SER A 263 27.39 5.59 -5.03
CA SER A 263 26.46 4.96 -5.97
C SER A 263 26.89 5.12 -7.43
N ASP A 264 27.93 5.90 -7.69
CA ASP A 264 28.38 6.23 -9.04
C ASP A 264 29.17 5.08 -9.67
N GLY A 265 28.86 4.77 -10.93
CA GLY A 265 29.63 3.81 -11.72
C GLY A 265 29.45 2.34 -11.32
N TRP A 266 28.37 2.00 -10.61
CA TRP A 266 28.05 0.61 -10.29
C TRP A 266 27.88 -0.25 -11.55
N GLN A 267 28.35 -1.49 -11.43
CA GLN A 267 28.28 -2.50 -12.47
C GLN A 267 27.68 -3.78 -11.91
N LEU A 268 26.80 -4.44 -12.65
CA LEU A 268 26.37 -5.80 -12.34
C LEU A 268 27.44 -6.77 -12.83
N VAL A 269 27.90 -7.65 -11.95
CA VAL A 269 28.80 -8.77 -12.26
C VAL A 269 28.03 -10.07 -12.06
N ILE A 270 28.07 -10.94 -13.06
CA ILE A 270 27.53 -12.30 -13.04
C ILE A 270 28.72 -13.25 -13.07
N THR A 271 28.79 -14.17 -12.10
CA THR A 271 29.87 -15.15 -12.02
C THR A 271 29.36 -16.58 -11.94
N ASP A 272 30.09 -17.48 -12.57
CA ASP A 272 29.94 -18.92 -12.43
C ASP A 272 30.95 -19.47 -11.41
N THR A 273 30.52 -20.47 -10.64
CA THR A 273 31.36 -21.09 -9.61
C THR A 273 31.99 -22.37 -10.14
N ILE A 274 33.31 -22.35 -10.31
CA ILE A 274 34.08 -23.55 -10.66
C ILE A 274 34.39 -24.31 -9.37
N ALA A 275 33.53 -25.27 -9.03
CA ALA A 275 33.55 -25.99 -7.75
C ALA A 275 34.91 -26.64 -7.43
N ASP A 276 35.53 -27.31 -8.41
CA ASP A 276 36.82 -28.00 -8.26
C ASP A 276 37.96 -27.05 -7.85
N LEU A 277 37.87 -25.78 -8.26
CA LEU A 277 38.88 -24.75 -8.00
C LEU A 277 38.45 -23.78 -6.89
N LYS A 278 37.19 -23.81 -6.46
CA LYS A 278 36.56 -22.81 -5.58
C LYS A 278 36.78 -21.37 -6.09
N LEU A 279 36.67 -21.19 -7.40
CA LEU A 279 36.86 -19.90 -8.08
C LEU A 279 35.55 -19.41 -8.68
N ASN A 280 35.28 -18.11 -8.51
CA ASN A 280 34.17 -17.44 -9.18
C ASN A 280 34.71 -16.75 -10.44
N VAL A 281 34.23 -17.16 -11.60
CA VAL A 281 34.69 -16.71 -12.90
C VAL A 281 33.62 -15.78 -13.50
N PRO A 282 33.98 -14.57 -13.99
CA PRO A 282 33.02 -13.68 -14.63
C PRO A 282 32.49 -14.31 -15.91
N VAL A 283 31.16 -14.33 -16.05
CA VAL A 283 30.47 -14.76 -17.27
C VAL A 283 29.73 -13.60 -17.95
N GLY A 284 29.52 -12.49 -17.23
CA GLY A 284 28.98 -11.26 -17.81
C GLY A 284 29.14 -10.08 -16.85
N THR A 285 29.45 -8.90 -17.41
CA THR A 285 29.50 -7.65 -16.64
C THR A 285 28.76 -6.55 -17.38
N PHE A 286 27.97 -5.76 -16.68
CA PHE A 286 27.09 -4.74 -17.26
C PHE A 286 27.19 -3.43 -16.50
N GLN A 287 27.27 -2.33 -17.24
CA GLN A 287 27.08 -1.00 -16.67
C GLN A 287 25.61 -0.83 -16.30
N LEU A 288 25.34 -0.45 -15.04
CA LEU A 288 23.96 -0.21 -14.63
C LEU A 288 23.41 1.06 -15.32
N PRO A 289 22.16 1.06 -15.79
CA PRO A 289 21.51 2.26 -16.30
C PRO A 289 21.25 3.26 -15.16
N ALA A 290 20.92 4.50 -15.52
CA ALA A 290 20.47 5.50 -14.55
C ALA A 290 19.27 5.00 -13.74
N VAL A 291 19.22 5.36 -12.45
CA VAL A 291 18.12 4.96 -11.57
C VAL A 291 16.82 5.58 -12.08
N THR A 292 15.79 4.75 -12.23
CA THR A 292 14.50 5.19 -12.80
C THR A 292 13.57 5.90 -11.80
N GLN A 293 13.94 6.02 -10.52
CA GLN A 293 13.23 6.78 -9.49
C GLN A 293 14.22 7.50 -8.57
N GLU A 294 14.00 8.80 -8.33
CA GLU A 294 14.80 9.62 -7.42
C GLU A 294 14.56 9.25 -5.94
N SER A 295 15.57 9.48 -5.11
CA SER A 295 15.53 9.23 -3.67
C SER A 295 14.51 10.12 -2.97
N GLY A 296 13.65 9.51 -2.15
CA GLY A 296 12.73 10.20 -1.25
C GLY A 296 11.28 10.24 -1.76
N GLY A 297 10.40 9.56 -1.01
CA GLY A 297 8.98 9.58 -1.23
C GLY A 297 8.39 10.98 -1.03
N SER A 298 7.72 11.53 -2.03
CA SER A 298 6.88 12.72 -1.89
C SER A 298 5.42 12.31 -1.75
N ILE A 299 4.64 13.11 -1.03
CA ILE A 299 3.19 12.95 -0.92
C ILE A 299 2.55 12.93 -2.33
N GLY A 300 1.59 12.04 -2.54
CA GLY A 300 0.83 11.88 -3.79
C GLY A 300 1.56 11.13 -4.92
N LYS A 301 2.86 10.83 -4.76
CA LYS A 301 3.63 10.06 -5.75
C LYS A 301 3.70 8.58 -5.37
N LYS A 302 3.77 7.71 -6.38
CA LYS A 302 3.92 6.26 -6.22
C LYS A 302 5.39 5.88 -6.31
N TYR A 303 5.86 5.11 -5.35
CA TYR A 303 7.23 4.61 -5.26
C TYR A 303 7.23 3.10 -5.18
N SER A 304 8.20 2.46 -5.85
CA SER A 304 8.34 1.02 -5.81
C SER A 304 9.33 0.61 -4.73
N PHE A 305 9.04 -0.47 -4.01
CA PHE A 305 10.00 -1.10 -3.10
C PHE A 305 9.91 -2.61 -3.22
N THR A 306 11.03 -3.27 -2.92
CA THR A 306 11.15 -4.72 -2.96
C THR A 306 11.06 -5.25 -1.53
N SER A 307 10.19 -6.23 -1.34
CA SER A 307 10.07 -7.04 -0.13
C SER A 307 10.43 -8.50 -0.47
N LYS A 308 10.68 -9.35 0.52
CA LYS A 308 10.90 -10.80 0.31
C LYS A 308 9.85 -11.42 -0.60
N SER A 309 8.60 -11.00 -0.44
CA SER A 309 7.48 -11.58 -1.17
C SER A 309 7.34 -11.06 -2.60
N GLY A 310 7.90 -9.90 -2.95
CA GLY A 310 7.77 -9.31 -4.28
C GLY A 310 7.97 -7.80 -4.31
N VAL A 311 7.65 -7.20 -5.46
CA VAL A 311 7.77 -5.76 -5.68
C VAL A 311 6.42 -5.11 -5.46
N TYR A 312 6.37 -4.20 -4.50
CA TYR A 312 5.17 -3.43 -4.19
C TYR A 312 5.35 -1.99 -4.64
N ASN A 313 4.23 -1.29 -4.75
CA ASN A 313 4.22 0.15 -4.90
C ASN A 313 3.47 0.77 -3.72
N ALA A 314 4.06 1.75 -3.07
CA ALA A 314 3.41 2.54 -2.03
C ALA A 314 3.28 4.01 -2.47
N SER A 315 2.20 4.65 -2.06
CA SER A 315 2.05 6.11 -2.11
C SER A 315 1.53 6.64 -0.80
N LEU A 316 2.10 7.74 -0.33
CA LEU A 316 1.59 8.50 0.80
C LEU A 316 0.49 9.43 0.29
N ASN A 317 -0.75 9.15 0.65
CA ASN A 317 -1.93 9.92 0.28
C ASN A 317 -2.04 11.18 1.13
N GLY A 318 -1.71 11.08 2.42
CA GLY A 318 -1.72 12.22 3.33
C GLY A 318 -1.08 11.97 4.69
N LEU A 319 -0.77 13.07 5.37
CA LEU A 319 -0.25 13.09 6.74
C LEU A 319 -1.13 14.04 7.57
N TYR A 320 -1.55 13.61 8.74
CA TYR A 320 -2.40 14.40 9.63
C TYR A 320 -1.89 14.35 11.07
N ARG A 321 -2.09 15.44 11.81
CA ARG A 321 -1.90 15.51 13.26
C ARG A 321 -3.27 15.68 13.90
N LEU A 322 -3.61 14.75 14.79
CA LEU A 322 -4.95 14.57 15.32
C LEU A 322 -4.96 14.68 16.84
N PRO A 323 -5.93 15.37 17.46
CA PRO A 323 -5.98 15.52 18.91
C PRO A 323 -6.27 14.18 19.61
N TRP A 324 -5.59 13.90 20.72
CA TRP A 324 -5.85 12.75 21.59
C TRP A 324 -5.50 13.04 23.05
N GLU A 325 -6.48 13.45 23.86
CA GLU A 325 -6.27 13.78 25.27
C GLU A 325 -5.13 14.81 25.46
N ASP A 326 -4.06 14.46 26.18
CA ASP A 326 -2.85 15.26 26.39
C ASP A 326 -1.74 14.98 25.35
N GLN A 327 -2.10 14.33 24.25
CA GLN A 327 -1.22 13.94 23.16
C GLN A 327 -1.85 14.31 21.82
N ASP A 328 -1.05 14.24 20.77
CA ASP A 328 -1.53 14.18 19.40
C ASP A 328 -1.14 12.85 18.77
N ILE A 329 -1.93 12.44 17.78
CA ILE A 329 -1.66 11.30 16.93
C ILE A 329 -1.14 11.81 15.58
N LEU A 330 0.08 11.44 15.24
CA LEU A 330 0.59 11.57 13.89
C LEU A 330 0.10 10.38 13.08
N THR A 331 -0.65 10.65 12.02
CA THR A 331 -1.21 9.62 11.14
C THR A 331 -0.71 9.78 9.71
N ALA A 332 -0.48 8.65 9.04
CA ALA A 332 -0.16 8.59 7.62
C ALA A 332 -1.13 7.67 6.89
N ASP A 333 -1.73 8.20 5.82
CA ASP A 333 -2.61 7.47 4.92
C ASP A 333 -1.80 6.97 3.72
N LEU A 334 -1.68 5.65 3.57
CA LEU A 334 -0.87 4.99 2.55
C LEU A 334 -1.72 4.12 1.64
N THR A 335 -1.36 4.08 0.35
CA THR A 335 -1.87 3.08 -0.58
C THR A 335 -0.74 2.12 -0.95
N LEU A 336 -0.89 0.85 -0.59
CA LEU A 336 -0.04 -0.25 -1.05
C LEU A 336 -0.68 -0.91 -2.28
N SER A 337 0.10 -1.21 -3.31
CA SER A 337 -0.42 -1.81 -4.55
C SER A 337 0.53 -2.79 -5.20
N ASN A 338 -0.05 -3.82 -5.82
CA ASN A 338 0.64 -4.81 -6.61
C ASN A 338 0.36 -4.54 -8.10
N LYS A 339 1.40 -4.21 -8.86
CA LYS A 339 1.29 -3.99 -10.32
C LYS A 339 1.76 -5.19 -11.15
N GLY A 340 2.14 -6.29 -10.50
CA GLY A 340 2.50 -7.53 -11.17
C GLY A 340 1.26 -8.33 -11.59
N ASP A 341 1.53 -9.39 -12.34
CA ASP A 341 0.51 -10.29 -12.89
C ASP A 341 0.15 -11.45 -11.94
N GLU A 342 0.89 -11.59 -10.84
CA GLU A 342 0.66 -12.61 -9.80
C GLU A 342 0.18 -11.96 -8.50
N SER A 343 -0.53 -12.72 -7.67
CA SER A 343 -0.93 -12.27 -6.33
C SER A 343 0.25 -12.27 -5.37
N LEU A 344 0.33 -11.23 -4.52
CA LEU A 344 1.34 -11.10 -3.47
C LEU A 344 0.69 -11.14 -2.09
N PRO A 345 1.35 -11.69 -1.05
CA PRO A 345 0.89 -11.54 0.33
C PRO A 345 0.98 -10.07 0.78
N ILE A 346 0.45 -9.74 1.96
CA ILE A 346 0.66 -8.42 2.56
C ILE A 346 1.98 -8.47 3.35
N PRO A 347 2.97 -7.62 3.05
CA PRO A 347 4.23 -7.59 3.79
C PRO A 347 3.99 -7.18 5.25
N ASN A 348 4.78 -7.71 6.19
CA ASN A 348 4.70 -7.34 7.60
C ASN A 348 5.35 -5.97 7.82
N LEU A 349 4.58 -4.92 7.55
CA LEU A 349 5.06 -3.54 7.60
C LEU A 349 4.89 -2.93 8.99
N SER A 350 5.87 -2.14 9.38
CA SER A 350 5.84 -1.20 10.49
C SER A 350 6.41 0.15 10.03
N GLY A 351 6.54 1.12 10.92
CA GLY A 351 7.23 2.35 10.59
C GLY A 351 7.49 3.24 11.78
N TYR A 352 8.16 4.35 11.54
CA TYR A 352 8.37 5.41 12.51
C TYR A 352 8.34 6.78 11.84
N PHE A 353 8.01 7.80 12.60
CA PHE A 353 8.19 9.19 12.20
C PHE A 353 9.53 9.70 12.73
N LEU A 354 10.34 10.30 11.86
CA LEU A 354 11.55 11.02 12.22
C LEU A 354 11.26 12.52 12.12
N LEU A 355 11.25 13.18 13.27
CA LEU A 355 10.96 14.62 13.39
C LEU A 355 12.28 15.39 13.41
N ASP A 356 12.38 16.42 12.57
CA ASP A 356 13.57 17.27 12.37
C ASP A 356 14.89 16.50 12.18
N GLY A 357 14.80 15.28 11.62
CA GLY A 357 15.95 14.41 11.37
C GLY A 357 16.61 13.82 12.62
N ALA A 358 16.03 14.01 13.82
CA ALA A 358 16.67 13.64 15.08
C ALA A 358 15.79 12.83 16.03
N VAL A 359 14.48 13.11 16.08
CA VAL A 359 13.59 12.47 17.05
C VAL A 359 12.79 11.37 16.39
N LYS A 360 13.06 10.13 16.81
CA LYS A 360 12.36 8.93 16.33
C LYS A 360 11.11 8.67 17.18
N VAL A 361 9.95 8.58 16.53
CA VAL A 361 8.66 8.23 17.12
C VAL A 361 8.15 6.96 16.48
N GLU A 362 8.18 5.85 17.21
CA GLU A 362 7.70 4.55 16.73
C GLU A 362 6.21 4.62 16.38
N ALA A 363 5.83 4.00 15.26
CA ALA A 363 4.48 4.03 14.74
C ALA A 363 3.95 2.60 14.50
N LYS A 364 2.66 2.42 14.76
CA LYS A 364 1.97 1.14 14.50
C LYS A 364 1.26 1.21 13.16
N LEU A 365 1.40 0.14 12.37
CA LEU A 365 0.56 -0.09 11.19
C LEU A 365 -0.86 -0.45 11.66
N VAL A 366 -1.85 0.17 11.04
CA VAL A 366 -3.27 -0.10 11.22
C VAL A 366 -3.85 -0.60 9.90
N GLN A 367 -4.16 -1.89 9.85
CA GLN A 367 -4.82 -2.50 8.70
C GLN A 367 -6.34 -2.31 8.80
N THR A 368 -6.88 -1.39 8.00
CA THR A 368 -8.33 -1.09 8.01
C THR A 368 -9.16 -1.93 7.04
N ALA A 369 -8.55 -2.76 6.16
CA ALA A 369 -9.31 -3.64 5.27
C ALA A 369 -9.13 -5.13 5.62
N LYS A 370 -10.22 -5.92 5.51
CA LYS A 370 -10.21 -7.37 5.78
C LYS A 370 -9.76 -8.18 4.56
N VAL A 371 -8.50 -8.03 4.18
CA VAL A 371 -7.88 -8.76 3.06
C VAL A 371 -6.63 -9.51 3.52
N ILE A 372 -6.34 -10.65 2.87
CA ILE A 372 -5.20 -11.54 3.20
C ILE A 372 -4.05 -11.46 2.18
N GLY A 373 -4.21 -10.68 1.12
CA GLY A 373 -3.27 -10.57 0.01
C GLY A 373 -3.68 -9.47 -0.98
N LEU A 374 -2.74 -9.13 -1.86
CA LEU A 374 -2.90 -8.20 -2.97
C LEU A 374 -2.88 -8.97 -4.29
N GLY A 375 -4.05 -9.17 -4.90
CA GLY A 375 -4.16 -9.75 -6.24
C GLY A 375 -3.43 -8.94 -7.31
N ALA A 376 -3.32 -9.49 -8.52
CA ALA A 376 -2.75 -8.79 -9.67
C ALA A 376 -3.49 -7.46 -9.94
N GLY A 377 -2.75 -6.36 -10.02
CA GLY A 377 -3.31 -5.00 -10.15
C GLY A 377 -4.03 -4.47 -8.89
N GLY A 378 -4.07 -5.23 -7.80
CA GLY A 378 -4.80 -4.90 -6.58
C GLY A 378 -4.15 -3.79 -5.75
N SER A 379 -4.96 -3.12 -4.92
CA SER A 379 -4.51 -2.08 -4.00
C SER A 379 -5.20 -2.19 -2.63
N LEU A 380 -4.50 -1.76 -1.60
CA LEU A 380 -4.92 -1.75 -0.20
C LEU A 380 -4.57 -0.39 0.43
N ASN A 381 -5.53 0.18 1.14
CA ASN A 381 -5.28 1.34 1.99
C ASN A 381 -4.75 0.88 3.36
N LEU A 382 -3.71 1.53 3.85
CA LEU A 382 -3.06 1.28 5.13
C LEU A 382 -2.97 2.60 5.89
N GLN A 383 -3.11 2.54 7.20
CA GLN A 383 -2.91 3.69 8.08
C GLN A 383 -1.70 3.42 8.96
N ILE A 384 -0.91 4.43 9.28
CA ILE A 384 0.16 4.36 10.29
C ILE A 384 -0.13 5.41 11.34
N ALA A 385 -0.04 5.07 12.62
CA ALA A 385 -0.35 5.97 13.72
C ALA A 385 0.75 5.92 14.79
N ALA A 386 1.15 7.10 15.27
CA ALA A 386 2.08 7.28 16.38
C ALA A 386 1.58 8.39 17.31
N LYS A 387 1.96 8.33 18.58
CA LYS A 387 1.59 9.35 19.58
C LYS A 387 2.77 10.26 19.87
N VAL A 388 2.50 11.57 19.98
CA VAL A 388 3.45 12.60 20.37
C VAL A 388 2.81 13.53 21.40
N PRO A 389 3.57 14.17 22.31
CA PRO A 389 3.00 15.20 23.17
C PRO A 389 2.36 16.33 22.35
N TYR A 390 1.19 16.83 22.74
CA TYR A 390 0.49 17.86 21.95
C TYR A 390 1.27 19.18 21.84
N THR A 391 2.16 19.46 22.79
CA THR A 391 3.04 20.64 22.80
C THR A 391 4.33 20.46 22.01
N TYR A 392 4.57 19.27 21.44
CA TYR A 392 5.77 19.02 20.67
C TYR A 392 5.66 19.69 19.30
N GLU A 393 6.58 20.60 19.02
CA GLU A 393 6.70 21.29 17.73
C GLU A 393 7.83 20.67 16.91
N PHE A 394 7.64 20.60 15.59
CA PHE A 394 8.65 20.17 14.62
C PHE A 394 8.50 20.98 13.33
N SER A 395 9.54 21.05 12.51
CA SER A 395 9.54 21.74 11.20
C SER A 395 9.49 20.77 10.02
N GLN A 396 10.07 19.59 10.19
CA GLN A 396 10.16 18.54 9.17
C GLN A 396 9.71 17.21 9.75
N ILE A 397 9.03 16.42 8.91
CA ILE A 397 8.59 15.07 9.27
C ILE A 397 8.98 14.12 8.15
N LYS A 398 9.54 12.97 8.54
CA LYS A 398 9.79 11.87 7.61
C LYS A 398 9.12 10.62 8.15
N LEU A 399 8.27 10.00 7.34
CA LEU A 399 7.78 8.65 7.61
C LEU A 399 8.76 7.64 7.02
N VAL A 400 9.28 6.74 7.85
CA VAL A 400 10.10 5.60 7.39
C VAL A 400 9.27 4.33 7.54
N LEU A 401 9.01 3.67 6.42
CA LEU A 401 8.39 2.36 6.37
C LEU A 401 9.45 1.28 6.53
N GLN A 402 9.14 0.31 7.36
CA GLN A 402 10.01 -0.83 7.64
C GLN A 402 9.27 -2.12 7.33
N GLU A 403 9.99 -3.14 6.88
CA GLU A 403 9.50 -4.51 6.80
C GLU A 403 10.19 -5.35 7.87
N GLN A 404 9.37 -6.03 8.69
CA GLN A 404 9.87 -7.00 9.65
C GLN A 404 9.96 -8.37 8.98
N GLU A 405 11.17 -8.73 8.60
CA GLU A 405 11.53 -9.93 7.87
C GLU A 405 11.65 -11.18 8.76
N SER A 406 11.93 -10.97 10.04
CA SER A 406 11.95 -11.94 11.14
C SER A 406 11.95 -11.19 12.47
N GLU A 407 11.90 -11.87 13.61
CA GLU A 407 11.99 -11.20 14.93
C GLU A 407 13.27 -10.37 15.10
N ALA A 408 14.38 -10.76 14.46
CA ALA A 408 15.69 -10.12 14.61
C ALA A 408 16.06 -9.16 13.46
N VAL A 409 15.32 -9.18 12.34
CA VAL A 409 15.67 -8.43 11.12
C VAL A 409 14.51 -7.53 10.73
N THR A 410 14.76 -6.23 10.79
CA THR A 410 13.86 -5.18 10.32
C THR A 410 14.63 -4.30 9.33
N THR A 411 14.04 -4.05 8.17
CA THR A 411 14.70 -3.34 7.07
C THR A 411 13.87 -2.13 6.67
N ASP A 412 14.50 -0.95 6.54
CA ASP A 412 13.83 0.25 6.02
C ASP A 412 13.62 0.09 4.51
N VAL A 413 12.35 0.05 4.08
CA VAL A 413 11.96 -0.25 2.70
C VAL A 413 11.62 0.99 1.89
N LEU A 414 11.12 2.04 2.53
CA LEU A 414 10.71 3.28 1.87
C LEU A 414 10.66 4.45 2.86
N GLU A 415 11.06 5.63 2.40
CA GLU A 415 10.96 6.86 3.19
C GLU A 415 10.07 7.87 2.46
N PHE A 416 9.19 8.56 3.19
CA PHE A 416 8.42 9.69 2.69
C PHE A 416 8.72 10.94 3.50
N SER A 417 9.02 12.05 2.84
CA SER A 417 9.29 13.34 3.51
C SER A 417 8.11 14.30 3.36
N GLY A 418 7.84 15.06 4.42
CA GLY A 418 6.85 16.12 4.51
C GLY A 418 7.35 17.30 5.36
N GLN A 419 6.56 18.36 5.40
CA GLN A 419 6.80 19.54 6.23
C GLN A 419 5.90 19.51 7.47
N SER A 420 6.15 20.40 8.43
CA SER A 420 5.32 20.54 9.63
C SER A 420 3.90 21.04 9.38
N GLU A 421 3.71 21.81 8.31
CA GLU A 421 2.38 22.14 7.79
C GLU A 421 1.79 20.91 7.11
N LEU A 422 1.23 20.03 7.95
CA LEU A 422 0.55 18.82 7.50
C LEU A 422 -0.70 19.17 6.71
N GLN A 423 -1.20 18.18 5.95
CA GLN A 423 -2.41 18.38 5.18
C GLN A 423 -3.61 18.67 6.07
N ALA A 424 -4.47 19.56 5.59
CA ALA A 424 -5.76 19.78 6.22
C ALA A 424 -6.59 18.49 6.19
N ILE A 425 -7.25 18.19 7.31
CA ILE A 425 -8.21 17.10 7.40
C ILE A 425 -9.31 17.34 6.33
N PRO A 426 -9.67 16.34 5.52
CA PRO A 426 -10.75 16.46 4.53
C PRO A 426 -12.02 17.04 5.15
N PHE A 427 -12.52 18.12 4.55
CA PHE A 427 -13.62 18.90 5.09
C PHE A 427 -14.87 18.80 4.21
N PHE A 428 -16.00 18.45 4.81
CA PHE A 428 -17.30 18.30 4.14
C PHE A 428 -18.26 19.40 4.61
N SER A 429 -18.80 20.14 3.66
CA SER A 429 -19.73 21.24 3.88
C SER A 429 -21.10 20.76 4.35
N GLN A 430 -21.97 21.69 4.74
CA GLN A 430 -23.32 21.36 5.20
C GLN A 430 -24.09 20.57 4.13
N GLY A 431 -24.62 19.40 4.52
CA GLY A 431 -25.37 18.51 3.64
C GLY A 431 -24.50 17.59 2.76
N GLU A 432 -23.18 17.77 2.76
CA GLU A 432 -22.26 16.83 2.11
C GLU A 432 -22.06 15.58 2.97
N ALA A 433 -21.68 14.49 2.30
CA ALA A 433 -21.47 13.20 2.92
C ALA A 433 -20.08 12.65 2.62
N TYR A 434 -19.44 12.06 3.62
CA TYR A 434 -18.22 11.28 3.47
C TYR A 434 -18.57 9.84 3.12
N THR A 435 -17.83 9.22 2.19
CA THR A 435 -17.94 7.78 1.93
C THR A 435 -16.62 7.10 2.30
N LEU A 436 -16.68 6.21 3.29
CA LEU A 436 -15.58 5.31 3.63
C LEU A 436 -15.48 4.22 2.55
N PRO A 437 -14.38 4.13 1.78
CA PRO A 437 -14.29 3.26 0.61
C PRO A 437 -13.86 1.81 0.94
N ASP A 438 -13.70 1.46 2.21
CA ASP A 438 -13.08 0.21 2.63
C ASP A 438 -13.94 -1.02 2.33
N THR A 439 -13.39 -1.93 1.52
CA THR A 439 -14.06 -3.18 1.15
C THR A 439 -14.49 -3.98 2.40
N GLY A 440 -15.78 -4.31 2.47
CA GLY A 440 -16.38 -5.06 3.57
C GLY A 440 -16.93 -4.18 4.71
N ARG A 441 -16.73 -2.85 4.63
CA ARG A 441 -17.21 -1.84 5.58
C ARG A 441 -17.54 -0.51 4.90
N LYS A 442 -17.97 -0.54 3.64
CA LYS A 442 -18.31 0.66 2.90
C LYS A 442 -19.52 1.35 3.55
N THR A 443 -19.30 2.53 4.11
CA THR A 443 -20.32 3.29 4.84
C THR A 443 -20.27 4.76 4.44
N LYS A 444 -21.45 5.37 4.28
CA LYS A 444 -21.59 6.80 4.03
C LYS A 444 -21.99 7.51 5.32
N TYR A 445 -21.29 8.58 5.70
CA TYR A 445 -21.58 9.39 6.88
C TYR A 445 -22.01 10.80 6.47
N ALA A 446 -23.09 11.31 7.06
CA ALA A 446 -23.56 12.68 6.85
C ALA A 446 -24.08 13.28 8.15
N VAL A 447 -23.77 14.55 8.41
CA VAL A 447 -24.35 15.28 9.55
C VAL A 447 -25.77 15.72 9.20
N ARG A 448 -26.73 15.33 10.03
CA ARG A 448 -28.16 15.63 9.83
C ARG A 448 -28.58 16.91 10.54
N ARG A 449 -28.32 16.99 11.85
CA ARG A 449 -28.71 18.11 12.71
C ARG A 449 -27.84 18.22 13.93
N THR A 450 -27.93 19.35 14.61
CA THR A 450 -27.34 19.59 15.93
C THR A 450 -28.40 19.98 16.93
N ALA A 451 -28.11 19.78 18.22
CA ALA A 451 -28.95 20.18 19.33
C ALA A 451 -28.10 20.55 20.54
N THR A 452 -28.46 21.65 21.19
CA THR A 452 -27.86 22.11 22.44
C THR A 452 -28.88 21.96 23.56
N TYR A 453 -28.51 21.24 24.60
CA TYR A 453 -29.26 21.13 25.83
C TYR A 453 -28.60 22.09 26.83
N PRO A 454 -29.27 23.17 27.26
CA PRO A 454 -28.68 24.12 28.17
C PRO A 454 -28.69 23.61 29.62
N GLY A 455 -27.57 23.75 30.31
CA GLY A 455 -27.45 23.50 31.75
C GLY A 455 -27.03 24.74 32.55
N LYS A 456 -26.91 24.57 33.87
CA LYS A 456 -26.56 25.68 34.79
C LYS A 456 -25.11 26.16 34.60
N THR A 457 -24.17 25.22 34.45
CA THR A 457 -22.71 25.45 34.35
C THR A 457 -22.13 25.07 32.99
N SER A 458 -22.66 24.02 32.37
CA SER A 458 -22.28 23.52 31.05
C SER A 458 -23.52 23.18 30.25
N SER A 459 -23.40 23.12 28.93
CA SER A 459 -24.45 22.66 28.01
C SER A 459 -23.99 21.38 27.33
N VAL A 460 -24.89 20.43 27.10
CA VAL A 460 -24.60 19.24 26.29
C VAL A 460 -24.89 19.58 24.84
N PHE A 461 -23.86 19.51 24.01
CA PHE A 461 -23.98 19.70 22.58
C PHE A 461 -23.98 18.35 21.88
N VAL A 462 -24.95 18.14 20.99
CA VAL A 462 -25.17 16.89 20.28
C VAL A 462 -25.18 17.14 18.78
N ALA A 463 -24.42 16.36 18.02
CA ALA A 463 -24.54 16.23 16.58
C ALA A 463 -25.10 14.86 16.23
N GLN A 464 -26.11 14.85 15.35
CA GLN A 464 -26.68 13.63 14.81
C GLN A 464 -26.02 13.30 13.47
N VAL A 465 -25.35 12.15 13.44
CA VAL A 465 -24.66 11.65 12.26
C VAL A 465 -25.40 10.43 11.72
N GLU A 466 -25.82 10.51 10.47
CA GLU A 466 -26.41 9.39 9.76
C GLU A 466 -25.31 8.54 9.12
N ALA A 467 -25.35 7.23 9.36
CA ALA A 467 -24.47 6.25 8.75
C ALA A 467 -25.29 5.32 7.83
N THR A 468 -25.05 5.34 6.52
CA THR A 468 -25.71 4.46 5.55
C THR A 468 -24.79 3.30 5.18
N ASN A 469 -25.26 2.06 5.32
CA ASN A 469 -24.52 0.88 4.87
C ASN A 469 -24.55 0.76 3.34
N LEU A 470 -23.40 0.83 2.70
CA LEU A 470 -23.25 0.69 1.24
C LEU A 470 -22.75 -0.71 0.82
N GLU A 471 -22.65 -1.64 1.76
CA GLU A 471 -22.33 -3.04 1.47
C GLU A 471 -23.54 -3.83 0.96
N LYS A 472 -23.26 -4.93 0.27
CA LYS A 472 -24.29 -5.86 -0.24
C LYS A 472 -24.87 -6.78 0.84
N ARG A 473 -24.31 -6.75 2.05
CA ARG A 473 -24.70 -7.60 3.19
C ARG A 473 -24.90 -6.74 4.43
N GLN A 474 -25.59 -7.31 5.42
CA GLN A 474 -25.71 -6.67 6.71
C GLN A 474 -24.33 -6.56 7.38
N THR A 475 -24.02 -5.41 7.97
CA THR A 475 -22.72 -5.14 8.62
C THR A 475 -22.94 -4.40 9.94
N ASN A 476 -22.01 -4.60 10.88
CA ASN A 476 -21.91 -3.72 12.03
C ASN A 476 -21.23 -2.42 11.58
N LEU A 477 -21.59 -1.31 12.20
CA LEU A 477 -20.83 -0.07 12.03
C LEU A 477 -19.43 -0.23 12.62
N THR A 478 -18.47 0.49 12.03
CA THR A 478 -17.13 0.61 12.59
C THR A 478 -17.22 1.45 13.87
N HIS A 479 -16.43 1.12 14.90
CA HIS A 479 -16.33 1.99 16.07
C HIS A 479 -15.65 3.29 15.64
N LEU A 480 -16.15 4.41 16.14
CA LEU A 480 -15.69 5.74 15.74
C LEU A 480 -15.20 6.52 16.95
N VAL A 481 -14.25 7.43 16.72
CA VAL A 481 -13.85 8.47 17.67
C VAL A 481 -14.30 9.80 17.10
N ALA A 482 -14.82 10.67 17.98
CA ALA A 482 -15.29 11.99 17.60
C ALA A 482 -14.76 13.08 18.52
N HIS A 483 -14.55 14.26 17.94
CA HIS A 483 -14.23 15.48 18.66
C HIS A 483 -14.99 16.66 18.04
N PHE A 484 -15.40 17.62 18.86
CA PHE A 484 -15.84 18.93 18.37
C PHE A 484 -14.67 19.91 18.39
N ARG A 485 -14.44 20.62 17.29
CA ARG A 485 -13.41 21.65 17.19
C ARG A 485 -14.06 23.00 16.92
N THR A 486 -13.82 23.97 17.81
CA THR A 486 -14.30 25.35 17.67
C THR A 486 -13.47 26.15 16.67
N ALA A 487 -13.96 27.33 16.28
CA ALA A 487 -13.29 28.20 15.32
C ALA A 487 -11.91 28.69 15.78
N ASP A 488 -11.67 28.79 17.10
CA ASP A 488 -10.39 29.16 17.70
C ASP A 488 -9.40 27.98 17.83
N GLY A 489 -9.81 26.78 17.39
CA GLY A 489 -8.99 25.57 17.43
C GLY A 489 -9.14 24.73 18.69
N SER A 490 -9.91 25.17 19.70
CA SER A 490 -10.15 24.36 20.91
C SER A 490 -10.86 23.04 20.55
N VAL A 491 -10.42 21.94 21.17
CA VAL A 491 -10.94 20.59 20.90
C VAL A 491 -11.65 20.04 22.13
N PHE A 492 -12.86 19.54 21.93
CA PHE A 492 -13.68 18.88 22.94
C PHE A 492 -13.92 17.42 22.54
N PRO A 493 -13.40 16.43 23.30
CA PRO A 493 -13.71 15.03 23.08
C PRO A 493 -15.22 14.76 23.15
N ALA A 494 -15.72 13.95 22.22
CA ALA A 494 -17.13 13.61 22.13
C ALA A 494 -17.36 12.11 22.35
N SER A 495 -18.45 11.78 23.03
CA SER A 495 -18.96 10.42 23.21
C SER A 495 -19.96 10.09 22.12
N ILE A 496 -19.89 8.88 21.56
CA ILE A 496 -20.80 8.40 20.53
C ILE A 496 -21.70 7.31 21.12
N ALA A 497 -23.02 7.46 21.01
CA ALA A 497 -23.96 6.39 21.34
C ALA A 497 -23.89 5.30 20.26
N GLU A 498 -23.25 4.17 20.59
CA GLU A 498 -23.00 3.11 19.62
C GLU A 498 -24.29 2.36 19.23
N VAL A 499 -24.45 2.10 17.93
CA VAL A 499 -25.50 1.24 17.40
C VAL A 499 -24.95 -0.17 17.25
N THR A 500 -25.38 -1.09 18.12
CA THR A 500 -24.88 -2.46 18.19
C THR A 500 -25.60 -3.42 17.23
N SER A 501 -26.75 -3.01 16.69
CA SER A 501 -27.50 -3.78 15.70
C SER A 501 -26.79 -3.77 14.33
N LYS A 502 -27.00 -4.85 13.57
CA LYS A 502 -26.51 -4.95 12.19
C LYS A 502 -27.35 -4.08 11.27
N ILE A 503 -26.69 -3.29 10.44
CA ILE A 503 -27.35 -2.41 9.47
C ILE A 503 -27.54 -3.16 8.16
N SER A 504 -28.76 -3.22 7.65
CA SER A 504 -29.08 -3.88 6.38
C SER A 504 -28.44 -3.17 5.17
N PRO A 505 -28.30 -3.82 4.00
CA PRO A 505 -27.85 -3.15 2.78
C PRO A 505 -28.74 -1.94 2.47
N SER A 506 -28.14 -0.76 2.26
CA SER A 506 -28.84 0.53 2.13
C SER A 506 -29.63 0.99 3.36
N GLY A 507 -29.59 0.24 4.46
CA GLY A 507 -30.14 0.65 5.75
C GLY A 507 -29.32 1.78 6.36
N GLN A 508 -29.96 2.53 7.26
CA GLN A 508 -29.34 3.67 7.94
C GLN A 508 -29.24 3.43 9.43
N ALA A 509 -28.31 4.13 10.06
CA ALA A 509 -28.19 4.23 11.49
C ALA A 509 -27.99 5.69 11.91
N LEU A 510 -28.51 6.05 13.07
CA LEU A 510 -28.34 7.36 13.67
C LEU A 510 -27.38 7.28 14.85
N LEU A 511 -26.22 7.93 14.70
CA LEU A 511 -25.23 8.08 15.75
C LEU A 511 -25.46 9.42 16.48
N GLN A 512 -25.64 9.37 17.80
CA GLN A 512 -25.65 10.56 18.64
C GLN A 512 -24.22 10.85 19.11
N VAL A 513 -23.62 11.93 18.62
CA VAL A 513 -22.28 12.37 19.01
C VAL A 513 -22.43 13.54 19.97
N SER A 514 -21.93 13.42 21.19
CA SER A 514 -22.21 14.39 22.27
C SER A 514 -20.98 14.82 23.04
N ALA A 515 -20.93 16.09 23.46
CA ALA A 515 -19.89 16.62 24.33
C ALA A 515 -20.46 17.66 25.31
N MET A 516 -19.83 17.78 26.49
CA MET A 516 -20.14 18.84 27.44
C MET A 516 -19.33 20.10 27.10
N LEU A 517 -20.01 21.21 26.81
CA LEU A 517 -19.42 22.49 26.50
C LEU A 517 -19.61 23.49 27.65
N PRO A 518 -18.62 24.35 27.95
CA PRO A 518 -18.81 25.46 28.89
C PRO A 518 -20.01 26.34 28.50
N LYS A 519 -20.76 26.81 29.50
CA LYS A 519 -21.89 27.70 29.24
C LYS A 519 -21.43 29.00 28.56
N GLY A 520 -22.11 29.37 27.48
CA GLY A 520 -21.81 30.58 26.70
C GLY A 520 -20.73 30.41 25.63
N LEU A 521 -20.14 29.20 25.48
CA LEU A 521 -19.28 28.90 24.34
C LEU A 521 -20.11 28.98 23.04
N ALA A 522 -19.61 29.76 22.07
CA ALA A 522 -20.24 29.86 20.76
C ALA A 522 -20.02 28.55 19.99
N THR A 523 -21.09 28.01 19.42
CA THR A 523 -21.06 26.81 18.57
C THR A 523 -21.05 27.15 17.07
N ASP A 524 -21.05 28.45 16.73
CA ASP A 524 -20.90 28.94 15.38
C ASP A 524 -19.56 28.51 14.77
N ASN A 525 -19.58 28.03 13.52
CA ASN A 525 -18.41 27.52 12.79
C ASN A 525 -17.69 26.36 13.51
N MET A 526 -18.35 25.68 14.44
CA MET A 526 -17.81 24.47 15.05
C MET A 526 -17.85 23.32 14.05
N HIS A 527 -16.85 22.44 14.13
CA HIS A 527 -16.71 21.29 13.24
C HIS A 527 -16.72 20.00 14.03
N LEU A 528 -17.31 18.96 13.46
CA LEU A 528 -17.20 17.61 13.97
C LEU A 528 -16.03 16.91 13.28
N LEU A 529 -15.00 16.54 14.04
CA LEU A 529 -13.97 15.61 13.62
C LEU A 529 -14.43 14.19 13.92
N LEU A 530 -14.33 13.30 12.94
CA LEU A 530 -14.73 11.90 13.04
C LEU A 530 -13.63 11.02 12.43
N GLY A 531 -13.36 9.85 13.01
CA GLY A 531 -12.46 8.86 12.42
C GLY A 531 -12.68 7.47 12.98
N GLU A 532 -12.07 6.47 12.34
CA GLU A 532 -12.19 5.08 12.75
C GLU A 532 -11.35 4.80 14.00
N ALA A 533 -11.98 4.23 15.02
CA ALA A 533 -11.35 3.89 16.28
C ALA A 533 -10.33 2.75 16.10
N VAL A 534 -9.18 2.89 16.76
CA VAL A 534 -8.08 1.93 16.74
C VAL A 534 -7.73 1.52 18.17
N THR A 535 -7.46 0.23 18.35
CA THR A 535 -6.91 -0.36 19.57
C THR A 535 -5.79 -1.31 19.17
N ASP A 536 -4.57 -1.06 19.65
CA ASP A 536 -3.39 -1.90 19.42
C ASP A 536 -3.11 -2.23 17.93
N GLY A 537 -3.11 -1.20 17.08
CA GLY A 537 -2.82 -1.37 15.64
C GLY A 537 -3.94 -2.05 14.84
N LYS A 538 -5.12 -2.25 15.44
CA LYS A 538 -6.30 -2.84 14.78
C LYS A 538 -7.50 -1.94 14.99
N LEU A 539 -8.46 -2.03 14.09
CA LEU A 539 -9.74 -1.34 14.32
C LEU A 539 -10.41 -1.88 15.57
N THR A 540 -10.89 -0.97 16.42
CA THR A 540 -11.56 -1.29 17.67
C THR A 540 -12.79 -2.15 17.41
N SER A 541 -13.02 -3.14 18.29
CA SER A 541 -14.17 -4.05 18.19
C SER A 541 -14.68 -4.46 19.57
N GLY A 542 -15.99 -4.62 19.71
CA GLY A 542 -16.63 -4.98 20.97
C GLY A 542 -16.42 -3.88 22.01
N ASP A 543 -16.34 -4.24 23.28
CA ASP A 543 -16.19 -3.27 24.39
C ASP A 543 -14.76 -2.75 24.59
N SER A 544 -13.88 -2.95 23.60
CA SER A 544 -12.49 -2.51 23.67
C SER A 544 -12.42 -0.98 23.65
N LYS A 545 -11.59 -0.38 24.49
CA LYS A 545 -11.36 1.07 24.46
C LYS A 545 -10.39 1.43 23.33
N ALA A 546 -10.74 2.44 22.54
CA ALA A 546 -9.85 3.00 21.55
C ALA A 546 -8.62 3.63 22.22
N ASP A 547 -7.43 3.41 21.66
CA ASP A 547 -6.20 4.08 22.05
C ASP A 547 -5.78 5.17 21.05
N SER A 548 -6.38 5.18 19.86
CA SER A 548 -6.11 6.12 18.78
C SER A 548 -7.26 6.09 17.76
N TYR A 549 -7.17 6.93 16.73
CA TYR A 549 -8.06 6.86 15.58
C TYR A 549 -7.36 7.27 14.29
N VAL A 550 -7.89 6.81 13.16
CA VAL A 550 -7.34 7.02 11.81
C VAL A 550 -8.44 7.42 10.84
N LYS A 551 -8.05 7.76 9.60
CA LYS A 551 -8.96 8.26 8.55
C LYS A 551 -9.82 9.44 9.02
N PRO A 552 -9.18 10.52 9.48
CA PRO A 552 -9.89 11.67 9.99
C PRO A 552 -10.70 12.34 8.87
N VAL A 553 -11.93 12.73 9.18
CA VAL A 553 -12.75 13.61 8.36
C VAL A 553 -13.36 14.69 9.26
N ALA A 554 -13.61 15.85 8.68
CA ALA A 554 -14.21 16.99 9.34
C ALA A 554 -15.53 17.35 8.66
N PHE A 555 -16.58 17.62 9.44
CA PHE A 555 -17.87 18.06 8.95
C PHE A 555 -18.22 19.46 9.45
N TRP A 556 -18.76 20.27 8.55
CA TRP A 556 -19.51 21.46 8.92
C TRP A 556 -20.78 21.07 9.66
N LEU A 557 -21.04 21.75 10.78
CA LEU A 557 -22.23 21.50 11.58
C LEU A 557 -23.36 22.44 11.20
N PRO A 558 -24.59 21.93 10.98
CA PRO A 558 -25.75 22.79 10.81
C PRO A 558 -26.01 23.57 12.11
N GLN A 559 -26.66 24.72 11.96
CA GLN A 559 -27.12 25.52 13.08
C GLN A 559 -28.17 24.77 13.91
N ASP A 560 -28.11 24.94 15.22
CA ASP A 560 -29.06 24.32 16.14
C ASP A 560 -30.47 24.91 15.90
N THR A 561 -31.44 24.04 15.66
CA THR A 561 -32.82 24.47 15.53
C THR A 561 -33.44 24.66 16.92
N THR A 562 -33.69 25.92 17.29
CA THR A 562 -34.34 26.31 18.55
C THR A 562 -35.86 26.44 18.43
N ALA A 563 -36.44 26.06 17.30
CA ALA A 563 -37.87 26.20 17.04
C ALA A 563 -38.69 25.33 18.00
N VAL A 564 -39.48 25.99 18.85
CA VAL A 564 -40.45 25.36 19.75
C VAL A 564 -41.82 25.37 19.07
N LYS A 565 -42.49 24.22 18.98
CA LYS A 565 -43.86 24.16 18.45
C LYS A 565 -44.86 24.74 19.46
N ASP A 566 -45.88 25.42 18.96
CA ASP A 566 -47.01 25.96 19.73
C ASP A 566 -48.12 24.93 20.01
N LYS A 567 -48.04 23.77 19.34
CA LYS A 567 -48.93 22.61 19.53
C LYS A 567 -48.12 21.34 19.71
N LEU A 568 -48.68 20.38 20.45
CA LEU A 568 -48.11 19.05 20.64
C LEU A 568 -48.32 18.11 19.43
N LEU A 569 -48.49 18.67 18.22
CA LEU A 569 -48.75 17.92 16.99
C LEU A 569 -47.50 17.83 16.10
N GLY A 570 -47.16 16.60 15.69
CA GLY A 570 -46.03 16.30 14.80
C GLY A 570 -44.68 16.73 15.37
N VAL A 571 -44.49 16.70 16.68
CA VAL A 571 -43.25 17.06 17.35
C VAL A 571 -42.16 16.04 16.97
N SER A 572 -41.06 16.52 16.38
CA SER A 572 -40.00 15.65 15.88
C SER A 572 -38.99 15.33 16.97
N ILE A 573 -38.90 14.05 17.32
CA ILE A 573 -37.92 13.45 18.22
C ILE A 573 -37.16 12.36 17.43
N PHE A 574 -36.55 12.80 16.33
CA PHE A 574 -35.98 11.94 15.29
C PHE A 574 -35.12 10.78 15.85
N PRO A 575 -35.36 9.51 15.44
CA PRO A 575 -36.17 9.08 14.29
C PRO A 575 -37.68 8.99 14.52
N TYR A 576 -38.18 9.46 15.67
CA TYR A 576 -39.61 9.42 16.00
C TYR A 576 -40.31 10.76 15.70
N THR A 577 -41.63 10.68 15.54
CA THR A 577 -42.53 11.84 15.52
C THR A 577 -43.72 11.57 16.42
N LEU A 578 -43.95 12.46 17.38
CA LEU A 578 -45.04 12.37 18.35
C LEU A 578 -46.12 13.41 18.02
N SER A 579 -47.38 12.97 18.02
CA SER A 579 -48.54 13.84 18.00
C SER A 579 -49.42 13.52 19.20
N ILE A 580 -49.78 14.53 19.98
CA ILE A 580 -50.72 14.45 21.10
C ILE A 580 -51.92 15.36 20.78
N ASN A 581 -53.13 14.82 20.89
CA ASN A 581 -54.38 15.57 20.69
C ASN A 581 -55.48 15.07 21.64
N ARG A 582 -56.67 15.66 21.55
CA ARG A 582 -57.80 15.33 22.43
C ARG A 582 -57.45 15.41 23.90
N ILE A 583 -56.72 16.45 24.27
CA ILE A 583 -56.16 16.61 25.60
C ILE A 583 -57.24 17.15 26.52
N GLY A 584 -57.54 16.45 27.60
CA GLY A 584 -58.50 16.88 28.62
C GLY A 584 -57.98 16.59 30.03
N THR A 585 -58.55 17.29 31.00
CA THR A 585 -58.23 17.16 32.42
C THR A 585 -59.48 16.78 33.22
N SER A 586 -59.30 15.94 34.24
CA SER A 586 -60.31 15.66 35.25
C SER A 586 -59.68 15.66 36.64
N ILE A 587 -60.38 16.17 37.64
CA ILE A 587 -59.90 16.24 39.02
C ILE A 587 -60.83 15.42 39.92
N ASP A 588 -60.24 14.58 40.76
CA ASP A 588 -60.87 14.02 41.95
C ASP A 588 -60.20 14.60 43.22
N PRO A 589 -60.72 14.35 44.44
CA PRO A 589 -60.17 14.93 45.66
C PRO A 589 -58.70 14.63 45.94
N SER A 590 -58.12 13.61 45.30
CA SER A 590 -56.77 13.10 45.55
C SER A 590 -55.85 13.08 44.33
N ALA A 591 -56.39 13.29 43.12
CA ALA A 591 -55.63 13.16 41.87
C ALA A 591 -56.15 14.06 40.75
N LEU A 592 -55.21 14.51 39.92
CA LEU A 592 -55.44 15.18 38.63
C LEU A 592 -55.12 14.16 37.56
N THR A 593 -56.08 13.85 36.73
CA THR A 593 -55.87 12.97 35.58
C THR A 593 -55.80 13.82 34.32
N LEU A 594 -54.68 13.71 33.61
CA LEU A 594 -54.53 14.17 32.24
C LEU A 594 -54.87 13.01 31.30
N LYS A 595 -55.75 13.26 30.34
CA LYS A 595 -56.21 12.28 29.37
C LYS A 595 -55.98 12.80 27.96
N PHE A 596 -55.41 12.00 27.07
CA PHE A 596 -55.17 12.40 25.69
C PHE A 596 -55.07 11.20 24.75
N ASN A 597 -55.14 11.47 23.46
CA ASN A 597 -54.75 10.52 22.43
C ASN A 597 -53.35 10.86 21.95
N TYR A 598 -52.55 9.84 21.62
CA TYR A 598 -51.27 10.06 20.99
C TYR A 598 -51.01 9.12 19.82
N GLU A 599 -50.21 9.60 18.88
CA GLU A 599 -49.64 8.82 17.80
C GLU A 599 -48.12 9.03 17.82
N LEU A 600 -47.39 7.94 18.05
CA LEU A 600 -45.94 7.89 17.96
C LEU A 600 -45.54 7.07 16.74
N THR A 601 -44.87 7.71 15.79
CA THR A 601 -44.39 7.05 14.55
C THR A 601 -42.87 7.02 14.55
N ARG A 602 -42.29 6.00 13.90
CA ARG A 602 -40.84 5.81 13.74
C ARG A 602 -40.48 5.64 12.27
N ASP A 603 -39.35 6.20 11.87
CA ASP A 603 -38.68 5.83 10.61
C ASP A 603 -38.06 4.42 10.74
N SER A 604 -38.70 3.42 10.13
CA SER A 604 -38.30 2.01 10.23
C SER A 604 -37.04 1.63 9.45
N GLN A 605 -36.52 2.53 8.61
CA GLN A 605 -35.29 2.29 7.86
C GLN A 605 -34.03 2.64 8.65
N MET A 606 -34.20 3.16 9.86
CA MET A 606 -33.12 3.70 10.69
C MET A 606 -32.98 2.97 12.02
N GLU A 607 -31.80 2.41 12.24
CA GLU A 607 -31.35 1.89 13.53
C GLU A 607 -30.84 3.04 14.40
N VAL A 608 -31.11 3.02 15.70
CA VAL A 608 -30.69 4.08 16.62
C VAL A 608 -30.44 3.49 18.01
N ASN A 609 -29.49 4.06 18.73
CA ASN A 609 -29.36 3.83 20.16
C ASN A 609 -30.13 4.92 20.91
N ASN A 610 -31.18 4.51 21.63
CA ASN A 610 -32.08 5.39 22.37
C ASN A 610 -31.70 5.56 23.84
N ASP A 611 -30.58 4.99 24.28
CA ASP A 611 -30.17 5.06 25.68
C ASP A 611 -29.86 6.50 26.12
N GLY A 612 -30.28 6.84 27.34
CA GLY A 612 -30.01 8.13 27.96
C GLY A 612 -30.94 9.27 27.55
N HIS A 613 -31.77 9.12 26.52
CA HIS A 613 -32.80 10.09 26.15
C HIS A 613 -34.14 9.80 26.82
N LYS A 614 -34.81 10.87 27.28
CA LYS A 614 -36.16 10.82 27.84
C LYS A 614 -37.02 11.92 27.27
N LEU A 615 -38.30 11.59 27.04
CA LEU A 615 -39.32 12.58 26.79
C LEU A 615 -39.93 13.02 28.12
N VAL A 616 -39.93 14.31 28.42
CA VAL A 616 -40.52 14.84 29.65
C VAL A 616 -41.72 15.71 29.32
N LEU A 617 -42.90 15.26 29.72
CA LEU A 617 -44.12 16.05 29.67
C LEU A 617 -44.28 16.80 30.99
N VAL A 618 -44.28 18.12 30.92
CA VAL A 618 -44.45 19.01 32.06
C VAL A 618 -45.79 19.71 31.96
N PHE A 619 -46.61 19.52 32.99
CA PHE A 619 -47.82 20.28 33.23
C PHE A 619 -47.51 21.45 34.15
N GLU A 620 -48.01 22.63 33.82
CA GLU A 620 -47.94 23.84 34.63
C GLU A 620 -49.32 24.48 34.72
N ASP A 621 -49.76 24.78 35.95
CA ASP A 621 -51.04 25.47 36.15
C ASP A 621 -51.02 26.92 35.63
N GLY A 622 -52.19 27.53 35.42
CA GLY A 622 -52.28 28.87 34.82
C GLY A 622 -51.61 30.00 35.62
N ALA A 623 -51.23 29.74 36.87
CA ALA A 623 -50.50 30.65 37.75
C ALA A 623 -49.00 30.31 37.89
N GLY A 624 -48.51 29.23 37.26
CA GLY A 624 -47.13 28.75 37.38
C GLY A 624 -46.71 28.31 38.78
N THR A 625 -47.67 28.11 39.68
CA THR A 625 -47.44 27.80 41.10
C THR A 625 -47.35 26.28 41.33
N LYS A 626 -47.98 25.49 40.46
CA LYS A 626 -47.93 24.03 40.50
C LYS A 626 -47.47 23.46 39.17
N THR A 627 -46.47 22.59 39.27
CA THR A 627 -45.90 21.85 38.14
C THR A 627 -45.89 20.37 38.44
N PHE A 628 -46.27 19.56 37.46
CA PHE A 628 -46.14 18.12 37.49
C PHE A 628 -45.37 17.65 36.27
N GLU A 629 -44.50 16.65 36.43
CA GLU A 629 -43.75 16.10 35.32
C GLU A 629 -43.89 14.59 35.23
N LYS A 630 -43.92 14.10 34.00
CA LYS A 630 -43.90 12.68 33.68
C LYS A 630 -42.83 12.44 32.62
N SER A 631 -41.95 11.49 32.88
CA SER A 631 -40.84 11.14 31.99
C SER A 631 -41.06 9.78 31.34
N TYR A 632 -40.65 9.65 30.08
CA TYR A 632 -40.75 8.43 29.28
C TYR A 632 -39.40 8.16 28.60
N ASP A 633 -38.76 7.04 28.88
CA ASP A 633 -37.48 6.67 28.29
C ASP A 633 -37.64 6.27 26.81
N TYR A 634 -36.78 6.79 25.91
CA TYR A 634 -36.89 6.49 24.48
C TYR A 634 -36.66 5.00 24.18
N LYS A 635 -35.86 4.29 24.99
CA LYS A 635 -35.64 2.84 24.86
C LYS A 635 -36.92 2.01 24.99
N ASP A 636 -37.94 2.56 25.62
CA ASP A 636 -39.24 1.92 25.75
C ASP A 636 -40.12 2.14 24.50
N PHE A 637 -39.81 3.04 23.57
CA PHE A 637 -40.73 3.32 22.46
C PHE A 637 -40.99 2.11 21.54
N ASP A 638 -40.00 1.25 21.33
CA ASP A 638 -40.08 0.09 20.43
C ASP A 638 -40.34 -1.25 21.14
N ALA A 639 -40.48 -1.30 22.47
CA ALA A 639 -40.71 -2.57 23.14
C ALA A 639 -42.12 -3.12 22.85
N ALA A 640 -42.25 -4.45 22.81
CA ALA A 640 -43.53 -5.11 22.55
C ALA A 640 -44.60 -4.68 23.57
N ASN A 641 -45.86 -4.64 23.11
CA ASN A 641 -47.01 -4.38 23.99
C ASN A 641 -47.13 -5.52 25.00
N ASP A 642 -47.09 -5.20 26.29
CA ASP A 642 -47.44 -6.16 27.33
C ASP A 642 -48.96 -6.38 27.33
N GLU A 643 -49.41 -7.62 27.58
CA GLU A 643 -50.85 -7.98 27.63
C GLU A 643 -51.63 -7.28 28.76
N ASN A 644 -50.92 -6.61 29.69
CA ASN A 644 -51.52 -5.79 30.73
C ASN A 644 -51.60 -4.33 30.28
N GLY A 645 -52.82 -3.81 30.27
CA GLY A 645 -53.18 -2.52 29.68
C GLY A 645 -52.44 -1.28 30.22
N ASP A 646 -52.62 -0.23 29.43
CA ASP A 646 -52.11 1.14 29.53
C ASP A 646 -52.11 1.74 30.95
N ASP A 647 -51.01 1.55 31.69
CA ASP A 647 -50.83 2.06 33.05
C ASP A 647 -50.32 3.52 33.11
N GLY A 648 -50.19 4.17 31.94
CA GLY A 648 -49.72 5.55 31.82
C GLY A 648 -48.23 5.73 32.10
N THR A 649 -47.45 4.64 32.21
CA THR A 649 -46.02 4.71 32.56
C THR A 649 -45.07 4.70 31.37
N LYS A 650 -45.52 4.26 30.19
CA LYS A 650 -44.70 4.14 28.98
C LYS A 650 -45.41 4.67 27.74
N LEU A 651 -44.64 5.21 26.80
CA LEU A 651 -45.12 5.51 25.44
C LEU A 651 -44.56 4.45 24.50
N ARG A 652 -45.38 3.99 23.54
CA ARG A 652 -45.00 2.98 22.54
C ARG A 652 -45.32 3.47 21.14
N VAL A 653 -44.61 2.98 20.12
CA VAL A 653 -44.91 3.28 18.71
C VAL A 653 -46.30 2.76 18.37
N GLY A 654 -47.13 3.61 17.75
CA GLY A 654 -48.50 3.29 17.39
C GLY A 654 -49.48 4.42 17.69
N LYS A 655 -50.77 4.13 17.50
CA LYS A 655 -51.89 5.00 17.87
C LYS A 655 -52.51 4.48 19.16
N HIS A 656 -52.64 5.37 20.14
CA HIS A 656 -53.20 5.07 21.44
C HIS A 656 -54.27 6.11 21.78
N GLU A 657 -55.44 5.62 22.17
CA GLU A 657 -56.58 6.46 22.53
C GLU A 657 -56.77 6.45 24.04
N GLU A 658 -57.22 7.58 24.58
CA GLU A 658 -57.67 7.70 25.96
C GLU A 658 -56.57 7.39 27.00
N PHE A 659 -55.30 7.62 26.64
CA PHE A 659 -54.13 7.45 27.50
C PHE A 659 -54.24 8.35 28.72
N LYS A 660 -53.92 7.82 29.91
CA LYS A 660 -54.13 8.51 31.20
C LYS A 660 -52.84 8.66 31.98
N ILE A 661 -52.61 9.88 32.47
CA ILE A 661 -51.58 10.17 33.46
C ILE A 661 -52.28 10.69 34.71
N ALA A 662 -52.17 9.96 35.82
CA ALA A 662 -52.65 10.42 37.12
C ALA A 662 -51.53 11.06 37.92
N MET A 663 -51.78 12.26 38.43
CA MET A 663 -50.91 13.03 39.31
C MET A 663 -51.57 13.05 40.68
N ASN A 664 -51.05 12.29 41.63
CA ASN A 664 -51.65 12.17 42.97
C ASN A 664 -51.12 13.29 43.88
N ASP A 665 -52.02 14.14 44.39
CA ASP A 665 -51.75 15.15 45.43
C ASP A 665 -52.98 15.24 46.35
N ALA A 666 -52.80 14.86 47.62
CA ALA A 666 -53.88 14.79 48.60
C ALA A 666 -54.56 16.15 48.90
N ASP A 667 -53.95 17.27 48.53
CA ASP A 667 -54.55 18.61 48.65
C ASP A 667 -54.75 19.30 47.28
N MET A 668 -54.82 18.53 46.19
CA MET A 668 -54.90 19.05 44.81
C MET A 668 -55.96 20.14 44.65
N ILE A 669 -57.17 19.89 45.15
CA ILE A 669 -58.33 20.79 44.98
C ILE A 669 -58.16 22.13 45.71
N PHE A 670 -57.34 22.18 46.76
CA PHE A 670 -57.06 23.41 47.53
C PHE A 670 -55.87 24.20 46.97
N LYS A 671 -55.04 23.53 46.16
CA LYS A 671 -53.80 24.08 45.59
C LYS A 671 -54.01 24.73 44.22
N LEU A 672 -55.06 24.36 43.49
CA LEU A 672 -55.39 24.89 42.17
C LEU A 672 -56.27 26.15 42.30
N GLN A 673 -55.66 27.32 42.50
CA GLN A 673 -56.37 28.57 42.77
C GLN A 673 -57.09 29.16 41.53
N TYR A 674 -56.72 28.73 40.32
CA TYR A 674 -57.27 29.25 39.05
C TYR A 674 -57.35 28.16 37.96
N LEU A 675 -58.47 27.43 37.90
CA LEU A 675 -58.78 26.41 36.88
C LEU A 675 -59.27 27.02 35.56
N LYS A 676 -58.57 28.02 35.02
CA LYS A 676 -58.92 28.67 33.75
C LYS A 676 -58.14 28.08 32.58
N ASN A 677 -56.82 28.13 32.66
CA ASN A 677 -55.92 27.50 31.69
C ASN A 677 -54.78 26.76 32.40
N TYR A 678 -54.09 25.92 31.64
CA TYR A 678 -52.84 25.25 31.99
C TYR A 678 -51.94 25.18 30.76
N THR A 679 -50.67 24.90 30.96
CA THR A 679 -49.70 24.73 29.88
C THR A 679 -49.14 23.31 29.93
N LEU A 680 -49.08 22.65 28.78
CA LEU A 680 -48.32 21.43 28.60
C LEU A 680 -47.08 21.72 27.76
N SER A 681 -45.92 21.45 28.35
CA SER A 681 -44.63 21.58 27.71
C SER A 681 -43.99 20.22 27.53
N LEU A 682 -43.42 19.97 26.35
CA LEU A 682 -42.75 18.74 26.00
C LEU A 682 -41.25 19.01 25.83
N TYR A 683 -40.43 18.30 26.60
CA TYR A 683 -38.99 18.43 26.58
C TYR A 683 -38.32 17.12 26.13
N ASP A 684 -37.21 17.23 25.42
CA ASP A 684 -36.21 16.16 25.30
C ASP A 684 -35.21 16.35 26.44
N GLU A 685 -34.99 15.33 27.25
CA GLU A 685 -33.98 15.31 28.30
C GLU A 685 -32.86 14.35 27.92
N PHE A 686 -31.63 14.87 27.93
CA PHE A 686 -30.42 14.09 27.67
C PHE A 686 -29.34 14.47 28.68
N GLN A 687 -28.75 13.47 29.34
CA GLN A 687 -27.74 13.65 30.40
C GLN A 687 -28.19 14.64 31.50
N GLY A 688 -29.48 14.64 31.84
CA GLY A 688 -30.07 15.51 32.88
C GLY A 688 -30.28 16.97 32.46
N GLN A 689 -30.08 17.31 31.18
CA GLN A 689 -30.34 18.64 30.63
C GLN A 689 -31.52 18.59 29.66
N ARG A 690 -32.35 19.63 29.64
CA ARG A 690 -33.63 19.64 28.92
C ARG A 690 -33.63 20.65 27.78
N LYS A 691 -34.16 20.22 26.62
CA LYS A 691 -34.46 21.07 25.47
C LYS A 691 -35.97 21.09 25.24
N LEU A 692 -36.57 22.28 25.24
CA LEU A 692 -38.00 22.45 24.98
C LEU A 692 -38.29 22.17 23.50
N LEU A 693 -39.24 21.28 23.22
CA LEU A 693 -39.63 20.89 21.86
C LEU A 693 -40.95 21.52 21.44
N ALA A 694 -41.91 21.55 22.35
CA ALA A 694 -43.25 22.07 22.11
C ALA A 694 -43.88 22.57 23.41
N SER A 695 -44.73 23.58 23.33
CA SER A 695 -45.48 24.12 24.46
C SER A 695 -46.86 24.57 24.00
N GLN A 696 -47.91 24.01 24.59
CA GLN A 696 -49.30 24.28 24.23
C GLN A 696 -50.11 24.73 25.45
N LYS A 697 -50.80 25.86 25.31
CA LYS A 697 -51.73 26.37 26.32
C LYS A 697 -53.13 25.80 26.07
N LEU A 698 -53.79 25.35 27.13
CA LEU A 698 -55.05 24.62 27.10
C LEU A 698 -55.99 25.12 28.18
N ASP A 699 -57.29 24.93 27.98
CA ASP A 699 -58.33 25.29 28.94
C ASP A 699 -58.72 24.08 29.80
N TRP A 700 -58.99 24.33 31.08
CA TRP A 700 -59.41 23.27 32.00
C TRP A 700 -60.77 22.69 31.62
N PHE A 701 -60.95 21.39 31.84
CA PHE A 701 -62.22 20.67 31.64
C PHE A 701 -62.79 20.73 30.22
N ILE A 702 -62.00 21.18 29.25
CA ILE A 702 -62.31 21.16 27.82
C ILE A 702 -61.35 20.19 27.16
N THR A 703 -61.88 19.29 26.34
CA THR A 703 -61.05 18.43 25.49
C THR A 703 -60.59 19.26 24.30
N SER A 704 -59.27 19.41 24.13
CA SER A 704 -58.69 20.07 22.97
C SER A 704 -59.05 19.34 21.67
N ASP A 705 -59.03 20.06 20.55
CA ASP A 705 -59.08 19.42 19.23
C ASP A 705 -57.85 18.53 18.96
#